data_AF-A0A957L0V9-F1
#
_entry.id   AF-A0A957L0V9-F1
#
_cell.length_a   1.000
_cell.length_b   1.000
_cell.length_c   1.000
_cell.angle_alpha   90.00
_cell.angle_beta   90.00
_cell.angle_gamma   90.00
#
_symmetry.space_group_name_H-M   'P 1'
#
loop_
_entity.id
_entity.type
_entity.pdbx_description
1 polymer ?
#
loop_
_entity_poly.entity_id
_entity_poly.type
_entity_poly.pdbx_seq_one_letter_code
_entity_poly.pdbx_strand_id
1 'polypeptide(L)'
;MSAKPNFRRKRSLLLILTLFVVGLVGAGGVWWWQNRDRAEPGEGGLVVRVETGGAATEAVLTGGGTSDAQLVLTLSAGQAEPKTAARIALAEGTPLSEAEIEAILARLPELLPEDGDVVEFSLPTETLPPPQTGDRVDVPFPPPDAPPAVVEVPTGPLEVLRFSPEGPIPLAPFLSVTFNQPMVPLATVEMLSATEVPVNLTPALPGVWRWLGTQTLTFEYEGDEDFPKATEFVAEIPAGTLSAAGNALAETVTWTFTTPPPQVTRFYPSNGPQKLDPLFFVAFNQQIDPAAVLATINMTNTSLRLATADEIAEDETVALMAESTRAGTWLAFRPTERLEPDTTYDITIGPGTPSAEGPLLTEEPYNNSIYTYGPLEIVRADCAYYSGECPPLTPLQIVFSNPLDTAVFTDTMIGIDPDLPGAIVEVFGNTISIRGATVGQTTYNVFLSGDIQDIFGQTLGDDETRNFKVSSALPGLYGPDQPFVTLDPSLQRPVLSVFAINYSRLEIEAYRVTPADWQAYLIYQDEYRYEDNPPSPPGERVLNTTVDLDAADDVLTEVPIELEDALDGTTGHLLVIIKPPAREIPDRYSESSQTKVVWLQVTQIGLDAVADDERLVAWATDLATGAPLSGVQLALGNSSATTAADGLAELDARQGGVLVATLGEDVAILPHSYYRWDEASWAVYEAQDELRWYVTDDRRLYQPGETIHAKGWLRLIGQQLGGDVGLVDGLQGVNFEVYDPQGNLLTSGTAPASSLGGFDLS
;
A
#
# COMPACT_ATOMS: atom_id res chain seq x y z
N MET A 1 1.92 -15.61 69.78
CA MET A 1 2.34 -14.20 69.88
C MET A 1 3.36 -13.95 68.77
N SER A 2 2.90 -13.72 67.55
CA SER A 2 2.61 -12.40 66.93
C SER A 2 3.86 -11.62 66.55
N ALA A 3 4.20 -11.67 65.25
CA ALA A 3 4.79 -10.56 64.51
C ALA A 3 4.64 -10.82 62.99
N LYS A 4 3.87 -9.96 62.32
CA LYS A 4 3.91 -9.79 60.85
C LYS A 4 5.27 -9.19 60.44
N PRO A 5 5.64 -9.24 59.15
CA PRO A 5 5.47 -8.01 58.37
C PRO A 5 4.98 -8.20 56.92
N ASN A 6 4.12 -7.26 56.52
CA ASN A 6 3.88 -6.85 55.14
C ASN A 6 5.08 -6.07 54.59
N PHE A 7 5.41 -6.24 53.30
CA PHE A 7 5.60 -5.19 52.26
C PHE A 7 6.60 -5.64 51.18
N ARG A 8 6.10 -6.18 50.06
CA ARG A 8 6.73 -6.08 48.72
C ARG A 8 5.65 -6.18 47.64
N ARG A 9 4.96 -5.07 47.36
CA ARG A 9 3.97 -4.95 46.26
C ARG A 9 4.34 -3.88 45.22
N LYS A 10 5.62 -3.50 45.12
CA LYS A 10 6.10 -2.43 44.22
C LYS A 10 7.15 -2.85 43.17
N ARG A 11 7.48 -4.15 43.05
CA ARG A 11 8.43 -4.63 42.01
C ARG A 11 7.79 -5.39 40.85
N SER A 12 6.55 -5.83 40.97
CA SER A 12 5.87 -6.58 39.90
C SER A 12 5.16 -5.68 38.88
N LEU A 13 4.81 -4.43 39.23
CA LEU A 13 4.17 -3.50 38.28
C LEU A 13 5.17 -2.85 37.30
N LEU A 14 6.43 -2.66 37.70
CA LEU A 14 7.43 -2.03 36.84
C LEU A 14 7.95 -2.98 35.74
N LEU A 15 7.95 -4.30 36.00
CA LEU A 15 8.38 -5.32 35.05
C LEU A 15 7.31 -5.60 33.97
N ILE A 16 6.03 -5.45 34.32
CA ILE A 16 4.91 -5.61 33.37
C ILE A 16 4.85 -4.40 32.41
N LEU A 17 5.19 -3.19 32.88
CA LEU A 17 5.23 -2.00 32.03
C LEU A 17 6.42 -1.99 31.04
N THR A 18 7.57 -2.60 31.40
CA THR A 18 8.74 -2.67 30.50
C THR A 18 8.60 -3.74 29.42
N LEU A 19 7.89 -4.84 29.69
CA LEU A 19 7.55 -5.84 28.68
C LEU A 19 6.50 -5.35 27.67
N PHE A 20 5.58 -4.46 28.09
CA PHE A 20 4.58 -3.88 27.20
C PHE A 20 5.16 -2.87 26.19
N VAL A 21 6.20 -2.11 26.60
CA VAL A 21 6.84 -1.10 25.73
C VAL A 21 7.79 -1.75 24.70
N VAL A 22 8.41 -2.89 25.01
CA VAL A 22 9.25 -3.63 24.04
C VAL A 22 8.39 -4.40 23.03
N GLY A 23 7.19 -4.86 23.43
CA GLY A 23 6.24 -5.51 22.51
C GLY A 23 5.65 -4.56 21.46
N LEU A 24 5.43 -3.28 21.80
CA LEU A 24 4.87 -2.28 20.88
C LEU A 24 5.87 -1.78 19.82
N VAL A 25 7.18 -1.79 20.12
CA VAL A 25 8.22 -1.43 19.14
C VAL A 25 8.51 -2.58 18.16
N GLY A 26 8.35 -3.84 18.60
CA GLY A 26 8.48 -5.02 17.73
C GLY A 26 7.32 -5.17 16.73
N ALA A 27 6.09 -4.86 17.14
CA ALA A 27 4.91 -4.99 16.26
C ALA A 27 4.86 -3.92 15.15
N GLY A 28 5.34 -2.69 15.42
CA GLY A 28 5.41 -1.62 14.40
C GLY A 28 6.48 -1.85 13.32
N GLY A 29 7.59 -2.53 13.65
CA GLY A 29 8.65 -2.85 12.68
C GLY A 29 8.28 -3.98 11.72
N VAL A 30 7.46 -4.94 12.14
CA VAL A 30 7.03 -6.09 11.32
C VAL A 30 5.91 -5.69 10.35
N TRP A 31 5.00 -4.79 10.75
CA TRP A 31 3.93 -4.29 9.89
C TRP A 31 4.45 -3.40 8.73
N TRP A 32 5.54 -2.65 8.93
CA TRP A 32 6.16 -1.84 7.88
C TRP A 32 6.98 -2.66 6.88
N TRP A 33 7.50 -3.83 7.30
CA TRP A 33 8.26 -4.74 6.43
C TRP A 33 7.37 -5.63 5.56
N GLN A 34 6.22 -6.11 6.07
CA GLN A 34 5.31 -6.98 5.32
C GLN A 34 4.54 -6.28 4.17
N ASN A 35 4.41 -4.96 4.20
CA ASN A 35 3.65 -4.22 3.18
C ASN A 35 4.48 -3.70 2.00
N ARG A 36 5.80 -3.98 1.92
CA ARG A 36 6.67 -3.44 0.87
C ARG A 36 6.99 -4.40 -0.29
N ASP A 37 6.73 -5.70 -0.15
CA ASP A 37 7.10 -6.72 -1.15
C ASP A 37 5.90 -7.38 -1.84
N ARG A 38 4.90 -6.59 -2.26
CA ARG A 38 3.88 -7.02 -3.21
C ARG A 38 4.14 -6.43 -4.60
N ALA A 39 5.16 -6.96 -5.28
CA ALA A 39 5.29 -6.89 -6.72
C ALA A 39 6.30 -7.96 -7.18
N GLU A 40 5.82 -9.15 -7.53
CA GLU A 40 6.57 -10.07 -8.40
C GLU A 40 6.03 -9.95 -9.83
N PRO A 41 6.88 -10.15 -10.85
CA PRO A 41 6.40 -10.80 -12.05
C PRO A 41 7.33 -11.96 -12.48
N GLY A 42 6.73 -13.12 -12.71
CA GLY A 42 7.27 -14.19 -13.52
C GLY A 42 6.17 -14.76 -14.44
N GLU A 43 6.56 -15.02 -15.69
CA GLU A 43 6.01 -15.97 -16.68
C GLU A 43 5.13 -15.49 -17.88
N GLY A 44 5.70 -15.68 -19.09
CA GLY A 44 5.14 -16.33 -20.30
C GLY A 44 3.93 -15.72 -21.04
N GLY A 45 4.11 -15.22 -22.28
CA GLY A 45 3.04 -14.55 -23.07
C GLY A 45 2.84 -15.00 -24.54
N LEU A 46 1.61 -14.80 -25.05
CA LEU A 46 1.17 -14.96 -26.45
C LEU A 46 1.15 -13.58 -27.17
N VAL A 47 1.51 -13.54 -28.46
CA VAL A 47 1.75 -12.27 -29.21
C VAL A 47 0.49 -11.76 -29.93
N VAL A 48 0.09 -10.50 -29.66
CA VAL A 48 -0.93 -9.74 -30.42
C VAL A 48 -0.27 -8.53 -31.10
N ARG A 49 -0.54 -8.33 -32.39
CA ARG A 49 0.07 -7.26 -33.22
C ARG A 49 -0.92 -6.12 -33.45
N VAL A 50 -0.54 -4.89 -33.11
CA VAL A 50 -1.31 -3.66 -33.37
C VAL A 50 -0.60 -2.88 -34.49
N GLU A 51 -1.28 -2.66 -35.62
CA GLU A 51 -0.75 -1.82 -36.71
C GLU A 51 -1.29 -0.38 -36.58
N THR A 52 -0.43 0.54 -36.17
CA THR A 52 -0.65 1.98 -36.33
C THR A 52 0.03 2.46 -37.61
N GLY A 53 -0.66 3.27 -38.39
CA GLY A 53 -0.08 3.94 -39.56
C GLY A 53 0.94 5.00 -39.14
N GLY A 54 2.15 4.57 -38.80
CA GLY A 54 3.30 5.42 -38.46
C GLY A 54 3.88 5.11 -37.07
N ALA A 55 5.06 4.47 -37.07
CA ALA A 55 5.94 4.11 -35.94
C ALA A 55 5.25 3.43 -34.73
N ALA A 56 5.46 2.11 -34.64
CA ALA A 56 4.87 1.23 -33.63
C ALA A 56 5.48 1.43 -32.23
N THR A 57 4.62 1.48 -31.21
CA THR A 57 4.95 1.27 -29.79
C THR A 57 4.04 0.17 -29.26
N GLU A 58 4.64 -0.88 -28.69
CA GLU A 58 3.93 -2.03 -28.12
C GLU A 58 3.41 -1.71 -26.70
N ALA A 59 2.22 -2.20 -26.37
CA ALA A 59 1.66 -2.16 -25.01
C ALA A 59 1.14 -3.55 -24.65
N VAL A 60 1.48 -4.03 -23.44
CA VAL A 60 1.17 -5.37 -22.93
C VAL A 60 0.09 -5.28 -21.84
N LEU A 61 -0.96 -6.09 -21.94
CA LEU A 61 -1.94 -6.37 -20.88
C LEU A 61 -2.18 -7.90 -20.83
N THR A 62 -2.23 -8.46 -19.62
CA THR A 62 -2.21 -9.92 -19.34
C THR A 62 -3.62 -10.49 -19.07
N GLY A 63 -3.89 -11.69 -19.58
CA GLY A 63 -5.13 -12.46 -19.31
C GLY A 63 -5.03 -13.90 -19.83
N GLY A 64 -5.45 -14.88 -19.02
CA GLY A 64 -5.36 -16.32 -19.33
C GLY A 64 -6.62 -16.90 -19.97
N GLY A 65 -6.45 -17.67 -21.05
CA GLY A 65 -7.50 -18.48 -21.68
C GLY A 65 -7.06 -19.09 -23.02
N THR A 66 -7.16 -20.41 -23.16
CA THR A 66 -6.82 -21.19 -24.36
C THR A 66 -7.89 -21.06 -25.44
N SER A 67 -7.69 -20.21 -26.45
CA SER A 67 -8.40 -20.32 -27.74
C SER A 67 -7.64 -19.64 -28.90
N ASP A 68 -7.60 -20.31 -30.06
CA ASP A 68 -6.97 -19.86 -31.33
C ASP A 68 -7.74 -18.73 -32.05
N ALA A 69 -8.13 -17.66 -31.35
CA ALA A 69 -8.84 -16.52 -31.95
C ALA A 69 -7.99 -15.23 -31.88
N GLN A 70 -7.47 -14.78 -33.03
CA GLN A 70 -6.81 -13.47 -33.17
C GLN A 70 -7.83 -12.34 -33.30
N LEU A 71 -7.78 -11.36 -32.38
CA LEU A 71 -8.59 -10.14 -32.43
C LEU A 71 -7.76 -9.00 -33.06
N VAL A 72 -8.25 -8.36 -34.12
CA VAL A 72 -7.59 -7.22 -34.78
C VAL A 72 -8.34 -5.93 -34.47
N LEU A 73 -7.67 -4.96 -33.84
CA LEU A 73 -8.21 -3.63 -33.52
C LEU A 73 -7.42 -2.55 -34.29
N THR A 74 -8.12 -1.74 -35.08
CA THR A 74 -7.56 -0.57 -35.77
C THR A 74 -7.86 0.71 -34.99
N LEU A 75 -6.80 1.43 -34.58
CA LEU A 75 -6.89 2.78 -34.00
C LEU A 75 -6.75 3.83 -35.10
N SER A 76 -7.66 4.79 -35.16
CA SER A 76 -7.53 6.00 -35.98
C SER A 76 -7.23 7.21 -35.10
N ALA A 77 -6.26 8.04 -35.48
CA ALA A 77 -5.96 9.30 -34.82
C ALA A 77 -7.23 10.19 -34.80
N GLY A 78 -7.72 10.50 -33.60
CA GLY A 78 -8.82 11.44 -33.42
C GLY A 78 -8.37 12.84 -33.82
N GLN A 79 -8.88 13.35 -34.94
CA GLN A 79 -8.86 14.79 -35.20
C GLN A 79 -9.74 15.48 -34.16
N ALA A 80 -9.20 16.52 -33.50
CA ALA A 80 -9.98 17.45 -32.71
C ALA A 80 -10.82 18.33 -33.64
N GLU A 81 -11.84 17.75 -34.27
CA GLU A 81 -13.00 18.52 -34.71
C GLU A 81 -14.06 18.44 -33.61
N PRO A 82 -14.61 19.57 -33.16
CA PRO A 82 -15.72 19.56 -32.22
C PRO A 82 -16.92 18.92 -32.92
N LYS A 83 -17.14 17.62 -32.67
CA LYS A 83 -18.41 16.97 -32.98
C LYS A 83 -19.45 17.63 -32.10
N THR A 84 -20.15 18.60 -32.69
CA THR A 84 -21.40 19.14 -32.14
C THR A 84 -22.28 17.93 -31.88
N ALA A 85 -22.62 17.66 -30.62
CA ALA A 85 -23.45 16.53 -30.25
C ALA A 85 -24.72 16.54 -31.12
N ALA A 86 -24.93 15.46 -31.88
CA ALA A 86 -26.16 15.30 -32.63
C ALA A 86 -27.31 15.26 -31.60
N ARG A 87 -28.12 16.33 -31.58
CA ARG A 87 -29.36 16.34 -30.79
C ARG A 87 -30.15 15.11 -31.17
N ILE A 88 -30.52 14.31 -30.17
CA ILE A 88 -31.49 13.22 -30.33
C ILE A 88 -32.71 13.85 -31.01
N ALA A 89 -33.10 13.34 -32.17
CA ALA A 89 -34.27 13.81 -32.87
C ALA A 89 -35.48 13.59 -31.94
N LEU A 90 -36.09 14.67 -31.45
CA LEU A 90 -37.41 14.59 -30.85
C LEU A 90 -38.33 13.94 -31.88
N ALA A 91 -39.05 12.90 -31.47
CA ALA A 91 -40.09 12.31 -32.31
C ALA A 91 -41.05 13.43 -32.75
N GLU A 92 -41.24 13.60 -34.06
CA GLU A 92 -42.20 14.55 -34.59
C GLU A 92 -43.62 14.07 -34.26
N GLY A 93 -44.15 14.51 -33.12
CA GLY A 93 -45.55 14.36 -32.78
C GLY A 93 -46.39 15.23 -33.71
N THR A 94 -47.42 14.67 -34.33
CA THR A 94 -48.38 15.46 -35.10
C THR A 94 -49.24 16.27 -34.12
N PRO A 95 -49.33 17.61 -34.24
CA PRO A 95 -50.20 18.41 -33.40
C PRO A 95 -51.64 17.95 -33.57
N LEU A 96 -52.37 17.80 -32.47
CA LEU A 96 -53.81 17.57 -32.53
C LEU A 96 -54.45 18.73 -33.30
N SER A 97 -55.39 18.42 -34.18
CA SER A 97 -56.18 19.44 -34.86
C SER A 97 -57.04 20.21 -33.85
N GLU A 98 -57.40 21.46 -34.19
CA GLU A 98 -58.29 22.26 -33.33
C GLU A 98 -59.57 21.50 -32.96
N ALA A 99 -60.14 20.72 -33.89
CA ALA A 99 -61.31 19.90 -33.64
C ALA A 99 -61.07 18.76 -32.62
N GLU A 100 -59.88 18.16 -32.60
CA GLU A 100 -59.51 17.14 -31.62
C GLU A 100 -59.25 17.75 -30.25
N ILE A 101 -58.63 18.93 -30.21
CA ILE A 101 -58.44 19.71 -28.98
C ILE A 101 -59.81 20.10 -28.40
N GLU A 102 -60.72 20.59 -29.23
CA GLU A 102 -62.06 20.99 -28.82
C GLU A 102 -62.89 19.79 -28.33
N ALA A 103 -62.75 18.62 -28.97
CA ALA A 103 -63.41 17.39 -28.55
C ALA A 103 -62.89 16.86 -27.21
N ILE A 104 -61.62 17.10 -26.87
CA ILE A 104 -61.04 16.78 -25.56
C ILE A 104 -61.50 17.79 -24.51
N LEU A 105 -61.48 19.09 -24.83
CA LEU A 105 -61.92 20.15 -23.92
C LEU A 105 -63.43 20.08 -23.62
N ALA A 106 -64.25 19.66 -24.59
CA ALA A 106 -65.69 19.45 -24.40
C ALA A 106 -66.02 18.27 -23.45
N ARG A 107 -65.04 17.46 -23.05
CA ARG A 107 -65.21 16.42 -22.01
C ARG A 107 -65.05 16.97 -20.60
N LEU A 108 -64.56 18.19 -20.43
CA LEU A 108 -64.49 18.86 -19.13
C LEU A 108 -65.87 19.40 -18.77
N PRO A 109 -66.34 19.23 -17.52
CA PRO A 109 -67.57 19.86 -17.06
C PRO A 109 -67.44 21.39 -17.10
N GLU A 110 -68.55 22.10 -17.36
CA GLU A 110 -68.58 23.57 -17.29
C GLU A 110 -68.15 24.04 -15.90
N LEU A 111 -67.02 24.75 -15.84
CA LEU A 111 -66.57 25.43 -14.64
C LEU A 111 -67.36 26.74 -14.51
N LEU A 112 -68.43 26.70 -13.71
CA LEU A 112 -69.17 27.90 -13.34
C LEU A 112 -68.33 28.67 -12.30
N PRO A 113 -67.92 29.91 -12.58
CA PRO A 113 -67.17 30.71 -11.61
C PRO A 113 -68.07 31.09 -10.42
N GLU A 114 -67.61 30.84 -9.21
CA GLU A 114 -68.24 31.34 -7.98
C GLU A 114 -67.68 32.73 -7.62
N ASP A 115 -68.44 33.51 -6.84
CA ASP A 115 -68.02 34.84 -6.39
C ASP A 115 -66.72 34.74 -5.57
N GLY A 116 -65.59 35.11 -6.20
CA GLY A 116 -64.24 35.03 -5.61
C GLY A 116 -63.19 34.33 -6.47
N ASP A 117 -63.58 33.67 -7.57
CA ASP A 117 -62.66 32.87 -8.40
C ASP A 117 -61.78 33.69 -9.35
N VAL A 118 -62.09 34.98 -9.54
CA VAL A 118 -61.24 35.91 -10.29
C VAL A 118 -60.81 37.05 -9.36
N VAL A 119 -59.64 36.87 -8.74
CA VAL A 119 -58.91 37.92 -8.01
C VAL A 119 -57.51 38.03 -8.61
N GLU A 120 -57.02 39.26 -8.83
CA GLU A 120 -55.76 39.51 -9.56
C GLU A 120 -54.54 38.88 -8.85
N PHE A 121 -54.60 38.73 -7.52
CA PHE A 121 -53.62 37.97 -6.73
C PHE A 121 -54.19 37.65 -5.33
N SER A 122 -54.23 36.36 -4.93
CA SER A 122 -54.71 35.92 -3.61
C SER A 122 -53.54 35.78 -2.64
N LEU A 123 -53.32 36.77 -1.78
CA LEU A 123 -52.31 36.70 -0.70
C LEU A 123 -52.87 35.89 0.49
N PRO A 124 -52.08 34.98 1.10
CA PRO A 124 -52.50 34.25 2.29
C PRO A 124 -52.82 35.21 3.43
N THR A 125 -53.89 34.95 4.18
CA THR A 125 -54.34 35.81 5.27
C THR A 125 -53.39 35.85 6.47
N GLU A 126 -52.41 34.93 6.56
CA GLU A 126 -51.30 35.02 7.51
C GLU A 126 -50.10 34.16 7.07
N THR A 127 -48.92 34.76 7.00
CA THR A 127 -47.63 34.07 6.87
C THR A 127 -47.19 33.58 8.25
N LEU A 128 -47.01 32.28 8.45
CA LEU A 128 -46.44 31.77 9.71
C LEU A 128 -45.01 32.33 9.89
N PRO A 129 -44.72 33.10 10.95
CA PRO A 129 -43.38 33.60 11.19
C PRO A 129 -42.45 32.45 11.61
N PRO A 130 -41.14 32.54 11.30
CA PRO A 130 -40.16 31.54 11.72
C PRO A 130 -40.15 31.40 13.26
N PRO A 131 -39.90 30.20 13.79
CA PRO A 131 -39.88 29.97 15.24
C PRO A 131 -38.83 30.87 15.89
N GLN A 132 -39.28 31.74 16.79
CA GLN A 132 -38.42 32.65 17.54
C GLN A 132 -37.84 31.92 18.75
N THR A 133 -36.57 31.54 18.69
CA THR A 133 -35.79 31.17 19.87
C THR A 133 -35.07 32.42 20.40
N GLY A 134 -35.73 33.16 21.30
CA GLY A 134 -35.08 34.20 22.10
C GLY A 134 -35.93 35.44 22.38
N ASP A 135 -35.67 36.08 23.52
CA ASP A 135 -36.29 37.35 23.91
C ASP A 135 -35.94 38.47 22.91
N ARG A 136 -36.98 39.13 22.38
CA ARG A 136 -36.83 40.23 21.44
C ARG A 136 -36.54 41.54 22.19
N VAL A 137 -35.35 42.09 22.00
CA VAL A 137 -34.99 43.43 22.48
C VAL A 137 -35.16 44.43 21.31
N ASP A 138 -36.11 45.35 21.44
CA ASP A 138 -36.30 46.42 20.45
C ASP A 138 -35.24 47.50 20.63
N VAL A 139 -34.35 47.64 19.65
CA VAL A 139 -33.37 48.73 19.55
C VAL A 139 -33.74 49.60 18.34
N PRO A 140 -33.82 50.94 18.47
CA PRO A 140 -34.14 51.82 17.35
C PRO A 140 -33.07 51.75 16.24
N PHE A 141 -33.49 51.79 14.96
CA PHE A 141 -32.59 51.87 13.80
C PHE A 141 -32.73 53.21 13.06
N PRO A 142 -31.61 53.88 12.72
CA PRO A 142 -30.24 53.51 13.08
C PRO A 142 -30.05 53.58 14.61
N PRO A 143 -29.20 52.72 15.20
CA PRO A 143 -28.88 52.82 16.60
C PRO A 143 -28.37 54.24 16.87
N PRO A 144 -28.80 54.92 17.95
CA PRO A 144 -28.19 56.18 18.33
C PRO A 144 -26.69 55.95 18.46
N ASP A 145 -25.86 56.87 17.94
CA ASP A 145 -24.40 56.78 17.98
C ASP A 145 -23.96 56.39 19.39
N ALA A 146 -23.68 55.11 19.58
CA ALA A 146 -23.06 54.65 20.80
C ALA A 146 -21.69 55.33 20.78
N PRO A 147 -21.28 56.06 21.84
CA PRO A 147 -19.88 56.42 21.95
C PRO A 147 -19.10 55.11 21.79
N PRO A 148 -18.02 55.09 20.96
CA PRO A 148 -17.27 53.88 20.73
C PRO A 148 -16.98 53.25 22.09
N ALA A 149 -17.25 51.95 22.21
CA ALA A 149 -16.91 51.22 23.41
C ALA A 149 -15.48 51.61 23.77
N VAL A 150 -15.30 52.23 24.93
CA VAL A 150 -13.98 52.63 25.39
C VAL A 150 -13.27 51.32 25.65
N VAL A 151 -12.50 50.87 24.66
CA VAL A 151 -11.54 49.79 24.82
C VAL A 151 -10.71 50.21 26.03
N GLU A 152 -10.67 49.38 27.08
CA GLU A 152 -9.75 49.61 28.18
C GLU A 152 -8.35 49.67 27.55
N VAL A 153 -7.83 50.89 27.40
CA VAL A 153 -6.49 51.12 26.88
C VAL A 153 -5.56 50.54 27.94
N PRO A 154 -4.76 49.50 27.63
CA PRO A 154 -3.80 48.99 28.58
C PRO A 154 -2.87 50.13 28.98
N THR A 155 -2.90 50.53 30.25
CA THR A 155 -2.02 51.60 30.77
C THR A 155 -0.64 51.01 31.02
N GLY A 156 0.20 51.01 29.98
CA GLY A 156 1.58 50.51 29.99
C GLY A 156 2.34 50.87 28.71
N PRO A 157 3.67 50.66 28.66
CA PRO A 157 4.44 50.84 27.43
C PRO A 157 3.98 49.88 26.33
N LEU A 158 4.14 50.26 25.07
CA LEU A 158 3.92 49.35 23.93
C LEU A 158 5.02 48.30 23.94
N GLU A 159 4.64 47.03 23.86
CA GLU A 159 5.55 45.88 23.84
C GLU A 159 5.15 44.93 22.72
N VAL A 160 6.17 44.31 22.09
CA VAL A 160 5.97 43.19 21.18
C VAL A 160 5.86 41.93 22.04
N LEU A 161 4.68 41.32 22.06
CA LEU A 161 4.43 40.10 22.84
C LEU A 161 5.00 38.87 22.15
N ARG A 162 4.91 38.85 20.83
CA ARG A 162 5.31 37.71 20.02
C ARG A 162 5.66 38.14 18.60
N PHE A 163 6.66 37.48 18.05
CA PHE A 163 6.95 37.48 16.61
C PHE A 163 7.20 36.04 16.16
N SER A 164 6.91 35.74 14.90
CA SER A 164 7.15 34.44 14.29
C SER A 164 7.29 34.63 12.78
N PRO A 165 8.19 33.92 12.10
CA PRO A 165 9.11 32.91 12.62
C PRO A 165 10.38 33.49 13.27
N GLU A 166 11.14 32.63 13.97
CA GLU A 166 12.45 32.92 14.58
C GLU A 166 13.40 31.74 14.36
N GLY A 167 14.67 32.02 14.08
CA GLY A 167 15.71 31.00 13.91
C GLY A 167 15.60 30.19 12.61
N PRO A 168 16.31 29.05 12.52
CA PRO A 168 16.27 28.18 11.35
C PRO A 168 14.91 27.49 11.21
N ILE A 169 14.23 27.69 10.08
CA ILE A 169 12.90 27.14 9.81
C ILE A 169 12.91 26.41 8.48
N PRO A 170 12.29 25.21 8.35
CA PRO A 170 12.30 24.47 7.09
C PRO A 170 11.48 25.17 5.99
N LEU A 171 10.42 25.88 6.38
CA LEU A 171 9.48 26.61 5.53
C LEU A 171 8.94 27.83 6.28
N ALA A 172 8.73 28.95 5.59
CA ALA A 172 8.19 30.18 6.15
C ALA A 172 6.95 30.62 5.36
N PRO A 173 5.73 30.28 5.81
CA PRO A 173 4.52 30.63 5.06
C PRO A 173 4.07 32.09 5.28
N PHE A 174 4.33 32.68 6.46
CA PHE A 174 4.01 34.08 6.79
C PHE A 174 4.89 34.61 7.93
N LEU A 175 5.08 35.92 7.98
CA LEU A 175 5.69 36.64 9.11
C LEU A 175 4.59 37.31 9.93
N SER A 176 4.53 37.06 11.24
CA SER A 176 3.52 37.59 12.16
C SER A 176 4.14 38.28 13.37
N VAL A 177 3.50 39.36 13.82
CA VAL A 177 3.90 40.17 14.98
C VAL A 177 2.65 40.52 15.79
N THR A 178 2.65 40.25 17.08
CA THR A 178 1.55 40.57 18.01
C THR A 178 2.01 41.57 19.07
N PHE A 179 1.26 42.66 19.24
CA PHE A 179 1.52 43.74 20.18
C PHE A 179 0.62 43.63 21.42
N ASN A 180 1.07 44.15 22.57
CA ASN A 180 0.27 44.17 23.81
C ASN A 180 -0.91 45.17 23.80
N GLN A 181 -1.00 46.02 22.77
CA GLN A 181 -1.97 47.11 22.63
C GLN A 181 -2.46 47.23 21.19
N PRO A 182 -3.69 47.72 20.95
CA PRO A 182 -4.17 48.01 19.60
C PRO A 182 -3.25 48.99 18.87
N MET A 183 -2.80 48.62 17.67
CA MET A 183 -1.92 49.43 16.80
C MET A 183 -2.71 50.22 15.76
N VAL A 184 -3.87 49.70 15.35
CA VAL A 184 -4.77 50.34 14.39
C VAL A 184 -6.21 50.41 14.95
N PRO A 185 -7.02 51.41 14.56
CA PRO A 185 -8.42 51.51 14.97
C PRO A 185 -9.26 50.35 14.41
N LEU A 186 -10.35 50.00 15.09
CA LEU A 186 -11.29 48.97 14.63
C LEU A 186 -12.02 49.47 13.36
N ALA A 187 -11.60 49.01 12.18
CA ALA A 187 -12.15 49.36 10.87
C ALA A 187 -12.18 48.13 9.95
N THR A 188 -12.80 48.23 8.77
CA THR A 188 -12.83 47.12 7.78
C THR A 188 -11.43 46.78 7.30
N VAL A 189 -11.15 45.49 7.08
CA VAL A 189 -9.83 44.95 6.71
C VAL A 189 -9.19 45.68 5.51
N GLU A 190 -10.00 46.10 4.53
CA GLU A 190 -9.55 46.86 3.33
C GLU A 190 -9.08 48.30 3.62
N MET A 191 -9.49 48.93 4.73
CA MET A 191 -9.00 50.26 5.13
C MET A 191 -7.70 50.19 5.95
N LEU A 192 -7.40 49.03 6.54
CA LEU A 192 -6.23 48.82 7.41
C LEU A 192 -4.95 48.51 6.61
N SER A 193 -5.07 48.01 5.38
CA SER A 193 -3.95 47.76 4.46
C SER A 193 -3.33 49.05 3.87
N ALA A 194 -3.96 50.22 4.08
CA ALA A 194 -3.50 51.53 3.58
C ALA A 194 -2.73 52.36 4.63
N THR A 195 -2.48 51.82 5.83
CA THR A 195 -1.81 52.51 6.94
C THR A 195 -0.32 52.17 6.97
N GLU A 196 0.54 53.11 7.39
CA GLU A 196 1.98 52.88 7.56
C GLU A 196 2.25 51.66 8.46
N VAL A 197 2.99 50.69 7.94
CA VAL A 197 3.31 49.43 8.62
C VAL A 197 4.60 49.62 9.43
N PRO A 198 4.62 49.27 10.74
CA PRO A 198 5.76 49.56 11.61
C PRO A 198 6.92 48.55 11.52
N VAL A 199 6.86 47.57 10.60
CA VAL A 199 7.84 46.48 10.48
C VAL A 199 8.63 46.64 9.19
N ASN A 200 9.96 46.67 9.30
CA ASN A 200 10.88 46.63 8.19
C ASN A 200 11.40 45.19 8.02
N LEU A 201 11.25 44.62 6.82
CA LEU A 201 11.78 43.29 6.47
C LEU A 201 12.96 43.45 5.50
N THR A 202 14.10 42.84 5.82
CA THR A 202 15.30 42.83 4.98
C THR A 202 15.73 41.37 4.72
N PRO A 203 15.94 40.95 3.46
CA PRO A 203 15.70 41.70 2.22
C PRO A 203 14.20 42.03 2.01
N ALA A 204 13.93 43.12 1.29
CA ALA A 204 12.55 43.52 0.99
C ALA A 204 11.91 42.49 0.05
N LEU A 205 10.74 41.97 0.43
CA LEU A 205 9.95 41.04 -0.36
C LEU A 205 8.67 41.70 -0.86
N PRO A 206 8.20 41.37 -2.09
CA PRO A 206 6.87 41.73 -2.53
C PRO A 206 5.83 40.97 -1.68
N GLY A 207 4.85 41.70 -1.15
CA GLY A 207 3.86 41.11 -0.28
C GLY A 207 2.90 42.14 0.28
N VAL A 208 1.83 41.64 0.90
CA VAL A 208 0.81 42.47 1.53
C VAL A 208 0.88 42.30 3.03
N TRP A 209 1.00 43.43 3.72
CA TRP A 209 0.81 43.48 5.16
C TRP A 209 -0.68 43.54 5.49
N ARG A 210 -1.13 42.62 6.34
CA ARG A 210 -2.52 42.49 6.78
C ARG A 210 -2.61 42.45 8.29
N TRP A 211 -3.49 43.28 8.83
CA TRP A 211 -3.85 43.25 10.24
C TRP A 211 -4.88 42.13 10.50
N LEU A 212 -4.52 41.18 11.36
CA LEU A 212 -5.43 40.22 11.96
C LEU A 212 -5.95 40.81 13.28
N GLY A 213 -7.10 41.49 13.21
CA GLY A 213 -7.62 42.30 14.32
C GLY A 213 -6.84 43.61 14.49
N THR A 214 -6.85 44.20 15.69
CA THR A 214 -6.16 45.50 15.93
C THR A 214 -4.75 45.36 16.52
N GLN A 215 -4.31 44.14 16.86
CA GLN A 215 -3.08 43.88 17.64
C GLN A 215 -2.08 42.96 16.94
N THR A 216 -2.50 42.20 15.91
CA THR A 216 -1.63 41.26 15.21
C THR A 216 -1.48 41.68 13.77
N LEU A 217 -0.24 41.80 13.33
CA LEU A 217 0.15 42.14 11.98
C LEU A 217 0.78 40.92 11.32
N THR A 218 0.38 40.63 10.08
CA THR A 218 0.91 39.53 9.28
C THR A 218 1.40 40.03 7.94
N PHE A 219 2.46 39.45 7.41
CA PHE A 219 2.95 39.67 6.05
C PHE A 219 2.70 38.41 5.24
N GLU A 220 1.89 38.56 4.20
CA GLU A 220 1.65 37.54 3.19
C GLU A 220 2.53 37.84 1.97
N TYR A 221 3.41 36.90 1.62
CA TYR A 221 4.29 37.01 0.46
C TYR A 221 3.48 36.85 -0.85
N GLU A 222 3.73 37.71 -1.85
CA GLU A 222 3.04 37.71 -3.15
C GLU A 222 3.72 36.80 -4.20
N GLY A 223 4.34 35.70 -3.78
CA GLY A 223 4.94 34.71 -4.69
C GLY A 223 4.03 33.50 -4.97
N ASP A 224 4.44 32.69 -5.95
CA ASP A 224 3.75 31.44 -6.31
C ASP A 224 3.85 30.36 -5.20
N GLU A 225 4.75 30.52 -4.21
CA GLU A 225 5.07 29.56 -3.13
C GLU A 225 5.47 30.28 -1.81
N ASP A 226 6.14 29.56 -0.90
CA ASP A 226 6.69 30.07 0.37
C ASP A 226 7.76 31.17 0.17
N PHE A 227 8.20 31.79 1.27
CA PHE A 227 9.30 32.76 1.25
C PHE A 227 10.53 32.17 0.54
N PRO A 228 11.32 32.99 -0.19
CA PRO A 228 12.52 32.53 -0.86
C PRO A 228 13.41 31.70 0.05
N LYS A 229 13.77 30.49 -0.40
CA LYS A 229 14.65 29.61 0.36
C LYS A 229 16.09 30.14 0.35
N ALA A 230 16.95 29.50 1.15
CA ALA A 230 18.34 29.90 1.30
C ALA A 230 18.55 31.39 1.61
N THR A 231 17.70 31.98 2.45
CA THR A 231 17.76 33.41 2.76
C THR A 231 17.67 33.66 4.26
N GLU A 232 18.55 34.53 4.75
CA GLU A 232 18.44 35.12 6.09
C GLU A 232 17.56 36.36 6.01
N PHE A 233 16.51 36.40 6.83
CA PHE A 233 15.59 37.51 6.93
C PHE A 233 15.72 38.18 8.29
N VAL A 234 15.86 39.50 8.28
CA VAL A 234 15.88 40.35 9.47
C VAL A 234 14.63 41.20 9.48
N ALA A 235 13.82 41.06 10.53
CA ALA A 235 12.66 41.89 10.78
C ALA A 235 12.94 42.86 11.92
N GLU A 236 12.61 44.14 11.72
CA GLU A 236 12.88 45.23 12.64
C GLU A 236 11.64 46.10 12.87
N ILE A 237 11.36 46.41 14.14
CA ILE A 237 10.35 47.38 14.57
C ILE A 237 11.06 48.52 15.30
N PRO A 238 11.14 49.72 14.71
CA PRO A 238 11.88 50.84 15.29
C PRO A 238 11.34 51.30 16.64
N ALA A 239 12.24 51.69 17.54
CA ALA A 239 11.88 52.44 18.75
C ALA A 239 11.09 53.71 18.40
N GLY A 240 10.11 54.06 19.22
CA GLY A 240 9.21 55.20 18.98
C GLY A 240 7.98 54.88 18.12
N THR A 241 7.84 53.64 17.64
CA THR A 241 6.59 53.14 17.03
C THR A 241 5.42 53.35 18.00
N LEU A 242 4.31 53.95 17.53
CA LEU A 242 3.17 54.34 18.36
C LEU A 242 2.01 53.35 18.24
N SER A 243 1.36 53.04 19.36
CA SER A 243 0.06 52.34 19.38
C SER A 243 -1.09 53.28 18.99
N ALA A 244 -2.28 52.74 18.71
CA ALA A 244 -3.49 53.53 18.47
C ALA A 244 -3.86 54.43 19.67
N ALA A 245 -3.36 54.09 20.87
CA ALA A 245 -3.51 54.88 22.08
C ALA A 245 -2.39 55.92 22.31
N GLY A 246 -1.38 55.98 21.42
CA GLY A 246 -0.26 56.92 21.49
C GLY A 246 0.89 56.49 22.40
N ASN A 247 0.89 55.26 22.93
CA ASN A 247 2.01 54.73 23.69
C ASN A 247 3.14 54.30 22.74
N ALA A 248 4.38 54.67 23.05
CA ALA A 248 5.54 54.39 22.21
C ALA A 248 6.26 53.10 22.62
N LEU A 249 6.78 52.37 21.64
CA LEU A 249 7.73 51.27 21.84
C LEU A 249 9.06 51.85 22.35
N ALA A 250 9.52 51.37 23.51
CA ALA A 250 10.67 51.96 24.20
C ALA A 250 12.01 51.70 23.49
N GLU A 251 12.19 50.51 22.92
CA GLU A 251 13.42 50.06 22.26
C GLU A 251 13.11 49.37 20.93
N THR A 252 14.04 49.40 19.98
CA THR A 252 13.90 48.70 18.70
C THR A 252 13.87 47.19 18.96
N VAL A 253 12.87 46.51 18.40
CA VAL A 253 12.79 45.04 18.44
C VAL A 253 13.27 44.50 17.10
N THR A 254 14.30 43.67 17.12
CA THR A 254 14.89 43.04 15.93
C THR A 254 14.99 41.54 16.16
N TRP A 255 14.58 40.75 15.17
CA TRP A 255 14.77 39.30 15.18
C TRP A 255 15.10 38.78 13.79
N THR A 256 15.65 37.58 13.75
CA THR A 256 16.13 36.93 12.53
C THR A 256 15.50 35.55 12.39
N PHE A 257 15.18 35.19 11.15
CA PHE A 257 14.81 33.82 10.78
C PHE A 257 15.47 33.46 9.45
N THR A 258 15.68 32.16 9.25
CA THR A 258 16.48 31.67 8.12
C THR A 258 15.80 30.48 7.45
N THR A 259 15.65 30.56 6.12
CA THR A 259 15.19 29.44 5.29
C THR A 259 16.38 28.59 4.82
N PRO A 260 16.23 27.24 4.70
CA PRO A 260 17.36 26.34 4.51
C PRO A 260 18.00 26.51 3.12
N PRO A 261 19.31 26.21 3.00
CA PRO A 261 20.00 26.07 1.71
C PRO A 261 19.51 24.84 0.92
N PRO A 262 19.89 24.67 -0.36
CA PRO A 262 19.34 23.61 -1.21
C PRO A 262 19.68 22.21 -0.70
N GLN A 263 18.68 21.33 -0.67
CA GLN A 263 18.84 19.94 -0.26
C GLN A 263 18.59 18.99 -1.42
N VAL A 264 19.45 17.98 -1.56
CA VAL A 264 19.28 16.90 -2.55
C VAL A 264 18.09 16.04 -2.14
N THR A 265 17.09 15.96 -3.02
CA THR A 265 15.89 15.13 -2.85
C THR A 265 16.01 13.81 -3.58
N ARG A 266 16.79 13.77 -4.67
CA ARG A 266 17.02 12.57 -5.48
C ARG A 266 18.41 12.62 -6.11
N PHE A 267 19.08 11.48 -6.13
CA PHE A 267 20.34 11.27 -6.85
C PHE A 267 20.24 9.96 -7.64
N TYR A 268 20.61 10.00 -8.91
CA TYR A 268 20.68 8.83 -9.78
C TYR A 268 21.97 8.86 -10.62
N PRO A 269 22.61 7.71 -10.87
CA PRO A 269 22.37 6.38 -10.27
C PRO A 269 22.72 6.32 -8.78
N SER A 270 22.05 5.45 -8.02
CA SER A 270 22.22 5.31 -6.56
C SER A 270 22.91 4.02 -6.12
N ASN A 271 23.01 3.00 -6.98
CA ASN A 271 23.58 1.69 -6.67
C ASN A 271 24.08 0.97 -7.93
N GLY A 272 24.82 -0.12 -7.72
CA GLY A 272 25.26 -1.04 -8.78
C GLY A 272 26.42 -0.52 -9.62
N PRO A 273 27.02 -1.41 -10.45
CA PRO A 273 28.08 -1.01 -11.36
C PRO A 273 27.50 -0.06 -12.42
N GLN A 274 28.30 0.91 -12.83
CA GLN A 274 27.91 1.91 -13.83
C GLN A 274 28.71 1.74 -15.12
N LYS A 275 28.11 2.16 -16.24
CA LYS A 275 28.84 2.36 -17.50
C LYS A 275 29.98 3.36 -17.29
N LEU A 276 30.98 3.34 -18.17
CA LEU A 276 32.16 4.21 -18.06
C LEU A 276 31.88 5.68 -18.41
N ASP A 277 30.69 5.99 -18.89
CA ASP A 277 30.25 7.34 -19.22
C ASP A 277 28.85 7.60 -18.63
N PRO A 278 28.66 7.45 -17.31
CA PRO A 278 27.34 7.49 -16.68
C PRO A 278 26.73 8.89 -16.80
N LEU A 279 25.41 8.92 -16.94
CA LEU A 279 24.63 10.15 -16.87
C LEU A 279 24.05 10.26 -15.46
N PHE A 280 24.44 11.30 -14.73
CA PHE A 280 23.95 11.58 -13.39
C PHE A 280 22.76 12.52 -13.45
N PHE A 281 21.79 12.30 -12.58
CA PHE A 281 20.65 13.17 -12.35
C PHE A 281 20.53 13.51 -10.87
N VAL A 282 20.41 14.80 -10.56
CA VAL A 282 20.26 15.28 -9.18
C VAL A 282 19.11 16.28 -9.11
N ALA A 283 18.16 16.02 -8.21
CA ALA A 283 17.05 16.91 -7.91
C ALA A 283 17.22 17.55 -6.53
N PHE A 284 16.67 18.75 -6.40
CA PHE A 284 16.71 19.61 -5.22
C PHE A 284 15.29 19.99 -4.78
N ASN A 285 15.16 20.43 -3.54
CA ASN A 285 13.89 20.89 -2.95
C ASN A 285 13.57 22.38 -3.22
N GLN A 286 14.32 23.03 -4.12
CA GLN A 286 14.23 24.46 -4.44
C GLN A 286 14.88 24.76 -5.80
N GLN A 287 14.67 25.97 -6.33
CA GLN A 287 15.25 26.36 -7.62
C GLN A 287 16.76 26.51 -7.54
N ILE A 288 17.44 26.09 -8.61
CA ILE A 288 18.90 26.12 -8.73
C ILE A 288 19.33 26.73 -10.06
N ASP A 289 20.55 27.27 -10.09
CA ASP A 289 21.30 27.49 -11.33
C ASP A 289 22.17 26.24 -11.58
N PRO A 290 21.88 25.42 -12.61
CA PRO A 290 22.64 24.21 -12.90
C PRO A 290 24.14 24.43 -13.05
N ALA A 291 24.58 25.56 -13.61
CA ALA A 291 26.00 25.83 -13.81
C ALA A 291 26.69 26.20 -12.50
N ALA A 292 26.02 26.96 -11.63
CA ALA A 292 26.53 27.33 -10.32
C ALA A 292 26.58 26.13 -9.36
N VAL A 293 25.57 25.25 -9.41
CA VAL A 293 25.56 24.00 -8.64
C VAL A 293 26.62 23.02 -9.16
N LEU A 294 26.80 22.88 -10.48
CA LEU A 294 27.84 22.01 -11.03
C LEU A 294 29.24 22.39 -10.53
N ALA A 295 29.51 23.68 -10.34
CA ALA A 295 30.79 24.15 -9.81
C ALA A 295 31.08 23.70 -8.36
N THR A 296 30.06 23.24 -7.62
CA THR A 296 30.22 22.71 -6.26
C THR A 296 30.19 21.18 -6.21
N ILE A 297 29.99 20.52 -7.35
CA ILE A 297 30.04 19.06 -7.46
C ILE A 297 31.48 18.65 -7.77
N ASN A 298 32.05 17.83 -6.90
CA ASN A 298 33.34 17.20 -7.10
C ASN A 298 33.17 15.69 -7.24
N MET A 299 33.93 15.11 -8.17
CA MET A 299 34.02 13.66 -8.32
C MET A 299 35.50 13.27 -8.38
N THR A 300 35.86 12.20 -7.68
CA THR A 300 37.27 11.77 -7.55
C THR A 300 37.89 11.52 -8.94
N ASN A 301 39.12 12.01 -9.17
CA ASN A 301 39.92 11.76 -10.38
C ASN A 301 39.27 12.12 -11.73
N THR A 302 38.27 13.00 -11.78
CA THR A 302 37.62 13.37 -13.05
C THR A 302 36.97 14.74 -12.98
N SER A 303 36.73 15.34 -14.16
CA SER A 303 36.03 16.62 -14.31
C SER A 303 34.62 16.39 -14.86
N LEU A 304 33.67 17.22 -14.44
CA LEU A 304 32.25 17.08 -14.79
C LEU A 304 31.79 18.21 -15.74
N ARG A 305 30.77 17.92 -16.54
CA ARG A 305 30.05 18.91 -17.35
C ARG A 305 28.55 18.67 -17.27
N LEU A 306 27.75 19.71 -17.55
CA LEU A 306 26.31 19.55 -17.73
C LEU A 306 26.05 18.63 -18.94
N ALA A 307 24.99 17.82 -18.80
CA ALA A 307 24.47 17.03 -19.90
C ALA A 307 23.69 17.93 -20.86
N THR A 308 23.73 17.58 -22.15
CA THR A 308 22.94 18.25 -23.19
C THR A 308 21.51 17.70 -23.21
N ALA A 309 20.57 18.43 -23.83
CA ALA A 309 19.18 17.98 -23.94
C ALA A 309 19.07 16.66 -24.72
N ASP A 310 19.90 16.46 -25.76
CA ASP A 310 19.93 15.22 -26.55
C ASP A 310 20.41 14.04 -25.69
N GLU A 311 21.46 14.23 -24.88
CA GLU A 311 21.96 13.18 -23.96
C GLU A 311 20.93 12.79 -22.90
N ILE A 312 20.14 13.76 -22.43
CA ILE A 312 19.05 13.50 -21.48
C ILE A 312 17.92 12.72 -22.16
N ALA A 313 17.58 13.07 -23.41
CA ALA A 313 16.51 12.41 -24.17
C ALA A 313 16.86 10.99 -24.63
N GLU A 314 18.15 10.70 -24.86
CA GLU A 314 18.64 9.36 -25.23
C GLU A 314 18.62 8.38 -24.05
N ASP A 315 18.64 8.86 -22.81
CA ASP A 315 18.58 8.03 -21.61
C ASP A 315 17.15 8.03 -21.05
N GLU A 316 16.37 6.98 -21.39
CA GLU A 316 14.94 6.88 -21.04
C GLU A 316 14.67 7.09 -19.55
N THR A 317 15.57 6.57 -18.69
CA THR A 317 15.43 6.70 -17.24
C THR A 317 15.58 8.17 -16.82
N VAL A 318 16.64 8.84 -17.27
CA VAL A 318 16.87 10.25 -16.93
C VAL A 318 15.82 11.17 -17.57
N ALA A 319 15.36 10.87 -18.79
CA ALA A 319 14.29 11.60 -19.46
C ALA A 319 12.99 11.57 -18.64
N LEU A 320 12.56 10.40 -18.17
CA LEU A 320 11.38 10.25 -17.31
C LEU A 320 11.55 10.98 -15.97
N MET A 321 12.74 10.96 -15.38
CA MET A 321 13.02 11.73 -14.16
C MET A 321 12.94 13.23 -14.39
N ALA A 322 13.48 13.72 -15.51
CA ALA A 322 13.44 15.13 -15.89
C ALA A 322 12.01 15.61 -16.15
N GLU A 323 11.16 14.78 -16.77
CA GLU A 323 9.75 15.11 -17.05
C GLU A 323 8.88 15.10 -15.78
N SER A 324 9.13 14.17 -14.87
CA SER A 324 8.39 14.05 -13.60
C SER A 324 8.85 14.99 -12.48
N THR A 325 10.00 15.67 -12.66
CA THR A 325 10.55 16.60 -11.67
C THR A 325 10.27 18.05 -12.07
N ARG A 326 9.91 18.91 -11.11
CA ARG A 326 9.63 20.32 -11.36
C ARG A 326 10.79 21.00 -12.09
N ALA A 327 10.48 21.72 -13.17
CA ALA A 327 11.48 22.43 -13.95
C ALA A 327 12.24 23.45 -13.07
N GLY A 328 13.56 23.52 -13.24
CA GLY A 328 14.43 24.44 -12.49
C GLY A 328 14.89 23.93 -11.12
N THR A 329 14.45 22.74 -10.68
CA THR A 329 14.87 22.14 -9.39
C THR A 329 15.76 20.92 -9.57
N TRP A 330 16.40 20.76 -10.72
CA TRP A 330 17.27 19.62 -11.01
C TRP A 330 18.36 19.97 -12.02
N LEU A 331 19.42 19.17 -12.06
CA LEU A 331 20.39 19.16 -13.15
C LEU A 331 20.78 17.72 -13.51
N ALA A 332 21.20 17.54 -14.76
CA ALA A 332 21.88 16.33 -15.20
C ALA A 332 23.32 16.68 -15.62
N PHE A 333 24.26 15.83 -15.23
CA PHE A 333 25.69 16.03 -15.52
C PHE A 333 26.36 14.70 -15.80
N ARG A 334 27.55 14.76 -16.42
CA ARG A 334 28.35 13.57 -16.69
C ARG A 334 29.83 13.88 -16.68
N PRO A 335 30.70 12.85 -16.58
CA PRO A 335 32.13 13.02 -16.71
C PRO A 335 32.51 13.57 -18.09
N THR A 336 33.55 14.40 -18.12
CA THR A 336 34.12 14.95 -19.37
C THR A 336 34.93 13.91 -20.14
N GLU A 337 35.49 12.94 -19.43
CA GLU A 337 36.25 11.82 -19.97
C GLU A 337 35.63 10.50 -19.51
N ARG A 338 35.86 9.43 -20.28
CA ARG A 338 35.43 8.08 -19.92
C ARG A 338 36.13 7.65 -18.63
N LEU A 339 35.36 7.16 -17.67
CA LEU A 339 35.84 6.65 -16.39
C LEU A 339 36.65 5.36 -16.56
N GLU A 340 37.52 5.09 -15.60
CA GLU A 340 38.27 3.84 -15.52
C GLU A 340 37.32 2.71 -15.09
N PRO A 341 37.41 1.51 -15.68
CA PRO A 341 36.64 0.34 -15.23
C PRO A 341 37.08 -0.12 -13.84
N ASP A 342 36.24 -0.92 -13.18
CA ASP A 342 36.49 -1.51 -11.85
C ASP A 342 36.96 -0.49 -10.79
N THR A 343 36.39 0.72 -10.81
CA THR A 343 36.86 1.84 -10.00
C THR A 343 35.70 2.51 -9.27
N THR A 344 35.88 2.75 -7.98
CA THR A 344 34.94 3.52 -7.15
C THR A 344 35.18 5.01 -7.30
N TYR A 345 34.12 5.76 -7.56
CA TYR A 345 34.11 7.22 -7.65
C TYR A 345 33.21 7.80 -6.56
N ASP A 346 33.81 8.56 -5.65
CA ASP A 346 33.07 9.36 -4.68
C ASP A 346 32.62 10.67 -5.33
N ILE A 347 31.36 11.02 -5.10
CA ILE A 347 30.70 12.23 -5.60
C ILE A 347 30.26 13.04 -4.39
N THR A 348 30.76 14.27 -4.32
CA THR A 348 30.46 15.20 -3.24
C THR A 348 29.82 16.45 -3.83
N ILE A 349 28.62 16.79 -3.35
CA ILE A 349 27.90 18.02 -3.71
C ILE A 349 28.01 18.99 -2.54
N GLY A 350 28.76 20.07 -2.72
CA GLY A 350 29.05 21.04 -1.66
C GLY A 350 30.23 20.63 -0.75
N PRO A 351 30.38 21.24 0.43
CA PRO A 351 29.60 22.38 0.93
C PRO A 351 29.76 23.60 0.02
N GLY A 352 28.88 24.59 0.18
CA GLY A 352 28.90 25.81 -0.64
C GLY A 352 27.93 25.78 -1.83
N THR A 353 27.00 24.82 -1.90
CA THR A 353 26.05 24.71 -3.02
C THR A 353 25.05 25.87 -3.01
N PRO A 354 24.93 26.64 -4.10
CA PRO A 354 24.09 27.83 -4.16
C PRO A 354 22.62 27.51 -4.50
N SER A 355 21.72 28.36 -4.03
CA SER A 355 20.33 28.43 -4.47
C SER A 355 20.15 29.47 -5.58
N ALA A 356 19.16 29.31 -6.45
CA ALA A 356 18.70 30.42 -7.31
C ALA A 356 17.76 31.39 -6.56
N GLU A 357 17.24 30.99 -5.40
CA GLU A 357 16.26 31.78 -4.63
C GLU A 357 16.90 32.72 -3.60
N GLY A 358 18.09 32.38 -3.09
CA GLY A 358 18.69 33.08 -1.96
C GLY A 358 20.21 32.88 -1.82
N PRO A 359 20.90 33.75 -1.04
CA PRO A 359 22.36 33.80 -0.97
C PRO A 359 23.01 32.77 -0.03
N LEU A 360 22.25 32.08 0.81
CA LEU A 360 22.80 31.10 1.74
C LEU A 360 23.26 29.85 1.00
N LEU A 361 24.41 29.33 1.41
CA LEU A 361 25.03 28.17 0.81
C LEU A 361 24.87 26.95 1.73
N THR A 362 24.95 25.75 1.17
CA THR A 362 24.95 24.54 2.00
C THR A 362 26.16 24.50 2.92
N GLU A 363 25.95 24.18 4.19
CA GLU A 363 27.02 24.03 5.18
C GLU A 363 27.62 22.62 5.16
N GLU A 364 26.77 21.61 4.95
CA GLU A 364 27.16 20.21 4.91
C GLU A 364 27.16 19.67 3.47
N PRO A 365 28.15 18.84 3.09
CA PRO A 365 28.16 18.18 1.79
C PRO A 365 27.15 17.03 1.74
N TYR A 366 26.56 16.83 0.56
CA TYR A 366 25.91 15.56 0.22
C TYR A 366 26.93 14.63 -0.44
N ASN A 367 27.07 13.41 0.07
CA ASN A 367 28.01 12.42 -0.44
C ASN A 367 27.25 11.24 -1.03
N ASN A 368 27.71 10.78 -2.19
CA ASN A 368 27.32 9.51 -2.77
C ASN A 368 28.55 8.82 -3.38
N SER A 369 28.48 7.52 -3.61
CA SER A 369 29.53 6.79 -4.33
C SER A 369 28.92 5.88 -5.37
N ILE A 370 29.64 5.75 -6.49
CA ILE A 370 29.35 4.77 -7.52
C ILE A 370 30.60 3.93 -7.77
N TYR A 371 30.43 2.79 -8.41
CA TYR A 371 31.56 2.04 -8.98
C TYR A 371 31.26 1.75 -10.44
N THR A 372 32.30 1.79 -11.28
CA THR A 372 32.18 1.37 -12.67
C THR A 372 32.24 -0.14 -12.77
N TYR A 373 31.66 -0.70 -13.84
CA TYR A 373 31.74 -2.14 -14.08
C TYR A 373 33.21 -2.59 -14.18
N GLY A 374 33.49 -3.75 -13.59
CA GLY A 374 34.75 -4.47 -13.77
C GLY A 374 34.64 -5.51 -14.88
N PRO A 375 35.67 -6.34 -15.11
CA PRO A 375 35.54 -7.48 -16.01
C PRO A 375 34.40 -8.40 -15.55
N LEU A 376 33.65 -8.97 -16.49
CA LEU A 376 32.63 -9.97 -16.17
C LEU A 376 33.32 -11.25 -15.71
N GLU A 377 33.15 -11.61 -14.45
CA GLU A 377 33.73 -12.81 -13.85
C GLU A 377 32.77 -13.46 -12.86
N ILE A 378 32.98 -14.74 -12.58
CA ILE A 378 32.21 -15.49 -11.60
C ILE A 378 32.83 -15.25 -10.22
N VAL A 379 32.11 -14.52 -9.37
CA VAL A 379 32.54 -14.17 -8.00
C VAL A 379 32.26 -15.31 -7.04
N ARG A 380 31.15 -16.03 -7.25
CA ARG A 380 30.71 -17.09 -6.34
C ARG A 380 29.96 -18.19 -7.10
N ALA A 381 30.19 -19.44 -6.71
CA ALA A 381 29.45 -20.58 -7.21
C ALA A 381 29.25 -21.56 -6.04
N ASP A 382 28.04 -21.56 -5.47
CA ASP A 382 27.65 -22.38 -4.32
C ASP A 382 26.16 -22.70 -4.36
N CYS A 383 25.66 -23.49 -3.43
CA CYS A 383 24.23 -23.78 -3.37
C CYS A 383 23.51 -22.73 -2.52
N ALA A 384 22.28 -22.40 -2.89
CA ALA A 384 21.49 -21.41 -2.18
C ALA A 384 21.37 -21.75 -0.67
N TYR A 385 21.30 -20.72 0.18
CA TYR A 385 21.04 -20.82 1.63
C TYR A 385 22.14 -21.48 2.50
N TYR A 386 23.13 -22.14 1.90
CA TYR A 386 24.19 -22.84 2.64
C TYR A 386 25.59 -22.39 2.24
N SER A 387 26.44 -22.12 3.21
CA SER A 387 27.87 -21.89 2.98
C SER A 387 28.64 -23.19 3.13
N GLY A 388 28.84 -23.93 2.03
CA GLY A 388 29.72 -25.11 2.00
C GLY A 388 29.01 -26.39 1.56
N GLU A 389 28.35 -27.08 2.48
CA GLU A 389 27.64 -28.33 2.16
C GLU A 389 26.38 -28.01 1.35
N CYS A 390 26.21 -28.71 0.22
CA CYS A 390 25.08 -28.56 -0.68
C CYS A 390 24.14 -29.76 -0.54
N PRO A 391 23.08 -29.70 0.28
CA PRO A 391 22.11 -30.79 0.33
C PRO A 391 21.44 -31.00 -1.04
N PRO A 392 21.02 -32.22 -1.37
CA PRO A 392 20.18 -32.48 -2.53
C PRO A 392 18.94 -31.59 -2.56
N LEU A 393 18.46 -31.28 -3.78
CA LEU A 393 17.31 -30.42 -4.08
C LEU A 393 17.53 -28.93 -3.76
N THR A 394 18.74 -28.55 -3.32
CA THR A 394 19.11 -27.14 -3.15
C THR A 394 19.47 -26.52 -4.50
N PRO A 395 18.93 -25.32 -4.84
CA PRO A 395 19.32 -24.63 -6.07
C PRO A 395 20.83 -24.35 -6.13
N LEU A 396 21.43 -24.57 -7.30
CA LEU A 396 22.82 -24.19 -7.57
C LEU A 396 22.85 -22.73 -7.99
N GLN A 397 23.65 -21.90 -7.31
CA GLN A 397 23.75 -20.47 -7.57
C GLN A 397 25.14 -20.09 -8.10
N ILE A 398 25.15 -19.26 -9.14
CA ILE A 398 26.35 -18.67 -9.72
C ILE A 398 26.16 -17.16 -9.72
N VAL A 399 27.02 -16.45 -9.00
CA VAL A 399 26.99 -14.98 -8.87
C VAL A 399 28.16 -14.39 -9.64
N PHE A 400 27.86 -13.40 -10.47
CA PHE A 400 28.78 -12.68 -11.33
C PHE A 400 29.15 -11.31 -10.77
N SER A 401 30.24 -10.74 -11.24
CA SER A 401 30.69 -9.39 -10.87
C SER A 401 29.75 -8.28 -11.36
N ASN A 402 29.11 -8.50 -12.51
CA ASN A 402 28.19 -7.54 -13.15
C ASN A 402 26.80 -8.16 -13.40
N PRO A 403 25.74 -7.34 -13.49
CA PRO A 403 24.42 -7.78 -13.92
C PRO A 403 24.45 -8.34 -15.34
N LEU A 404 23.79 -9.48 -15.54
CA LEU A 404 23.70 -10.18 -16.82
C LEU A 404 22.62 -9.58 -17.71
N ASP A 405 22.84 -9.59 -19.01
CA ASP A 405 21.84 -9.19 -20.00
C ASP A 405 20.91 -10.38 -20.31
N THR A 406 19.71 -10.33 -19.76
CA THR A 406 18.70 -11.39 -19.93
C THR A 406 18.10 -11.43 -21.33
N ALA A 407 18.21 -10.36 -22.13
CA ALA A 407 17.64 -10.30 -23.48
C ALA A 407 18.45 -11.14 -24.49
N VAL A 408 19.74 -11.32 -24.24
CA VAL A 408 20.65 -12.11 -25.08
C VAL A 408 20.99 -13.48 -24.49
N PHE A 409 20.63 -13.73 -23.23
CA PHE A 409 20.83 -15.01 -22.56
C PHE A 409 19.99 -16.11 -23.21
N THR A 410 20.58 -17.29 -23.39
CA THR A 410 19.88 -18.47 -23.91
C THR A 410 20.25 -19.70 -23.11
N ASP A 411 19.30 -20.63 -22.93
CA ASP A 411 19.53 -21.86 -22.14
C ASP A 411 20.69 -22.70 -22.68
N THR A 412 21.01 -22.59 -23.97
CA THR A 412 22.15 -23.27 -24.60
C THR A 412 23.52 -22.79 -24.09
N MET A 413 23.57 -21.66 -23.39
CA MET A 413 24.79 -21.16 -22.74
C MET A 413 25.12 -21.93 -21.45
N ILE A 414 24.21 -22.78 -20.97
CA ILE A 414 24.38 -23.58 -19.76
C ILE A 414 24.35 -25.07 -20.11
N GLY A 415 25.40 -25.79 -19.75
CA GLY A 415 25.44 -27.25 -19.77
C GLY A 415 25.54 -27.80 -18.35
N ILE A 416 24.93 -28.95 -18.07
CA ILE A 416 25.00 -29.59 -16.76
C ILE A 416 25.35 -31.07 -16.96
N ASP A 417 26.41 -31.55 -16.30
CA ASP A 417 26.83 -32.95 -16.30
C ASP A 417 27.11 -33.46 -14.87
N PRO A 418 26.51 -34.59 -14.43
CA PRO A 418 25.54 -35.39 -15.15
C PRO A 418 24.24 -34.62 -15.40
N ASP A 419 23.41 -35.13 -16.32
CA ASP A 419 22.10 -34.54 -16.61
C ASP A 419 21.30 -34.32 -15.32
N LEU A 420 20.66 -33.15 -15.20
CA LEU A 420 19.90 -32.73 -14.02
C LEU A 420 18.40 -32.79 -14.36
N PRO A 421 17.66 -33.81 -13.88
CA PRO A 421 16.24 -33.93 -14.19
C PRO A 421 15.43 -32.73 -13.69
N GLY A 422 14.58 -32.18 -14.55
CA GLY A 422 13.76 -31.01 -14.23
C GLY A 422 14.59 -29.73 -14.04
N ALA A 423 15.75 -29.62 -14.69
CA ALA A 423 16.56 -28.41 -14.62
C ALA A 423 15.80 -27.17 -15.10
N ILE A 424 15.70 -26.15 -14.25
CA ILE A 424 15.18 -24.82 -14.57
C ILE A 424 16.29 -23.82 -14.29
N VAL A 425 16.65 -23.03 -15.30
CA VAL A 425 17.68 -21.99 -15.21
C VAL A 425 16.99 -20.63 -15.15
N GLU A 426 17.21 -19.89 -14.07
CA GLU A 426 16.66 -18.56 -13.84
C GLU A 426 17.81 -17.55 -13.79
N VAL A 427 17.68 -16.44 -14.52
CA VAL A 427 18.67 -15.35 -14.53
C VAL A 427 18.04 -14.08 -14.01
N PHE A 428 18.64 -13.49 -12.98
CA PHE A 428 18.19 -12.22 -12.41
C PHE A 428 19.37 -11.41 -11.89
N GLY A 429 19.43 -10.13 -12.25
CA GLY A 429 20.54 -9.25 -11.88
C GLY A 429 21.87 -9.88 -12.30
N ASN A 430 22.77 -10.12 -11.33
CA ASN A 430 24.06 -10.75 -11.54
C ASN A 430 24.09 -12.24 -11.15
N THR A 431 22.94 -12.92 -11.05
CA THR A 431 22.85 -14.30 -10.55
C THR A 431 22.17 -15.22 -11.55
N ILE A 432 22.75 -16.40 -11.74
CA ILE A 432 22.11 -17.55 -12.36
C ILE A 432 21.75 -18.54 -11.25
N SER A 433 20.48 -18.94 -11.18
CA SER A 433 19.96 -19.93 -10.25
C SER A 433 19.47 -21.13 -11.03
N ILE A 434 19.98 -22.32 -10.70
CA ILE A 434 19.65 -23.58 -11.36
C ILE A 434 18.93 -24.47 -10.36
N ARG A 435 17.65 -24.75 -10.61
CA ARG A 435 16.84 -25.68 -9.81
C ARG A 435 16.72 -27.01 -10.53
N GLY A 436 16.55 -28.10 -9.79
CA GLY A 436 16.32 -29.43 -10.35
C GLY A 436 16.46 -30.54 -9.31
N ALA A 437 16.22 -31.79 -9.72
CA ALA A 437 16.31 -32.95 -8.85
C ALA A 437 17.76 -33.44 -8.70
N THR A 438 18.61 -32.64 -8.02
CA THR A 438 20.02 -33.01 -7.80
C THR A 438 20.11 -34.26 -6.91
N VAL A 439 20.98 -35.20 -7.25
CA VAL A 439 21.20 -36.43 -6.46
C VAL A 439 22.29 -36.22 -5.41
N GLY A 440 22.11 -36.80 -4.22
CA GLY A 440 23.13 -36.73 -3.18
C GLY A 440 24.42 -37.47 -3.54
N GLN A 441 25.50 -37.09 -2.87
CA GLN A 441 26.85 -37.59 -3.12
C GLN A 441 27.30 -37.49 -4.59
N THR A 442 26.70 -36.59 -5.36
CA THR A 442 26.97 -36.39 -6.79
C THR A 442 27.66 -35.05 -6.99
N THR A 443 28.63 -35.00 -7.91
CA THR A 443 29.24 -33.75 -8.34
C THR A 443 28.67 -33.35 -9.68
N TYR A 444 28.01 -32.20 -9.74
CA TYR A 444 27.52 -31.60 -10.99
C TYR A 444 28.54 -30.58 -11.50
N ASN A 445 28.94 -30.74 -12.75
CA ASN A 445 29.76 -29.81 -13.49
C ASN A 445 28.81 -28.94 -14.31
N VAL A 446 28.71 -27.67 -13.94
CA VAL A 446 27.93 -26.67 -14.69
C VAL A 446 28.88 -25.96 -15.64
N PHE A 447 28.68 -26.15 -16.93
CA PHE A 447 29.39 -25.50 -18.02
C PHE A 447 28.69 -24.17 -18.33
N LEU A 448 29.47 -23.11 -18.39
CA LEU A 448 29.04 -21.74 -18.63
C LEU A 448 29.74 -21.28 -19.91
N SER A 449 28.98 -20.92 -20.93
CA SER A 449 29.56 -20.42 -22.17
C SER A 449 30.28 -19.09 -21.96
N GLY A 450 31.43 -18.92 -22.61
CA GLY A 450 32.14 -17.66 -22.70
C GLY A 450 31.31 -16.54 -23.34
N ASP A 451 30.23 -16.88 -24.06
CA ASP A 451 29.34 -15.93 -24.72
C ASP A 451 28.34 -15.26 -23.74
N ILE A 452 28.25 -15.70 -22.48
CA ILE A 452 27.41 -15.06 -21.46
C ILE A 452 27.81 -13.58 -21.35
N GLN A 453 26.83 -12.69 -21.51
CA GLN A 453 27.05 -11.25 -21.62
C GLN A 453 26.42 -10.49 -20.43
N ASP A 454 27.09 -9.42 -20.00
CA ASP A 454 26.56 -8.45 -19.04
C ASP A 454 25.82 -7.28 -19.71
N ILE A 455 25.09 -6.50 -18.91
CA ILE A 455 24.35 -5.32 -19.39
C ILE A 455 25.25 -4.22 -19.97
N PHE A 456 26.58 -4.33 -19.84
CA PHE A 456 27.56 -3.40 -20.39
C PHE A 456 28.16 -3.92 -21.71
N GLY A 457 27.72 -5.08 -22.19
CA GLY A 457 28.14 -5.70 -23.43
C GLY A 457 29.42 -6.54 -23.32
N GLN A 458 29.97 -6.75 -22.13
CA GLN A 458 31.13 -7.62 -21.93
C GLN A 458 30.68 -9.07 -21.89
N THR A 459 31.47 -9.95 -22.51
CA THR A 459 31.26 -11.40 -22.44
C THR A 459 32.18 -12.01 -21.38
N LEU A 460 31.83 -13.17 -20.85
CA LEU A 460 32.67 -13.96 -19.93
C LEU A 460 34.01 -14.35 -20.59
N GLY A 461 34.01 -14.46 -21.92
CA GLY A 461 35.20 -14.60 -22.77
C GLY A 461 35.57 -16.06 -23.03
N ASP A 462 35.90 -16.80 -21.98
CA ASP A 462 36.25 -18.21 -22.05
C ASP A 462 35.12 -19.08 -21.45
N ASP A 463 34.92 -20.27 -22.00
CA ASP A 463 34.02 -21.26 -21.41
C ASP A 463 34.54 -21.66 -20.03
N GLU A 464 33.66 -21.63 -19.04
CA GLU A 464 33.98 -21.89 -17.64
C GLU A 464 33.22 -23.11 -17.13
N THR A 465 33.81 -23.81 -16.16
CA THR A 465 33.13 -24.93 -15.49
C THR A 465 33.13 -24.69 -13.98
N ARG A 466 31.96 -24.82 -13.35
CA ARG A 466 31.79 -24.71 -11.91
C ARG A 466 31.28 -26.04 -11.36
N ASN A 467 31.99 -26.53 -10.34
CA ASN A 467 31.75 -27.85 -9.76
C ASN A 467 30.95 -27.72 -8.48
N PHE A 468 29.73 -28.25 -8.48
CA PHE A 468 28.85 -28.29 -7.32
C PHE A 468 28.88 -29.70 -6.72
N LYS A 469 29.43 -29.81 -5.51
CA LYS A 469 29.48 -31.08 -4.78
C LYS A 469 28.24 -31.19 -3.90
N VAL A 470 27.26 -31.95 -4.36
CA VAL A 470 26.06 -32.24 -3.58
C VAL A 470 26.43 -33.24 -2.50
N SER A 471 26.21 -32.88 -1.24
CA SER A 471 26.45 -33.72 -0.07
C SER A 471 25.42 -34.85 0.01
N SER A 472 25.56 -35.70 1.03
CA SER A 472 24.46 -36.62 1.38
C SER A 472 23.22 -35.81 1.80
N ALA A 473 22.05 -36.36 1.54
CA ALA A 473 20.80 -35.77 1.98
C ALA A 473 20.65 -35.88 3.48
N LEU A 474 20.13 -34.82 4.09
CA LEU A 474 19.57 -34.96 5.42
C LEU A 474 18.30 -35.83 5.33
N PRO A 475 18.04 -36.73 6.30
CA PRO A 475 16.79 -37.45 6.37
C PRO A 475 15.60 -36.49 6.33
N GLY A 476 14.67 -36.76 5.43
CA GLY A 476 13.63 -35.82 5.04
C GLY A 476 12.33 -36.53 4.65
N LEU A 477 11.20 -36.00 5.14
CA LEU A 477 9.86 -36.37 4.70
C LEU A 477 9.19 -35.16 4.01
N TYR A 478 8.82 -35.35 2.75
CA TYR A 478 8.28 -34.33 1.85
C TYR A 478 6.88 -34.70 1.37
N GLY A 479 6.07 -33.67 1.13
CA GLY A 479 4.69 -33.82 0.67
C GLY A 479 3.74 -34.47 1.70
N PRO A 480 2.42 -34.29 1.50
CA PRO A 480 1.84 -33.19 0.74
C PRO A 480 2.16 -31.84 1.42
N ASP A 481 2.33 -30.79 0.61
CA ASP A 481 2.67 -29.45 1.14
C ASP A 481 1.45 -28.72 1.71
N GLN A 482 0.26 -29.14 1.29
CA GLN A 482 -0.99 -28.64 1.80
C GLN A 482 -1.52 -29.54 2.91
N PRO A 483 -2.08 -28.94 3.97
CA PRO A 483 -2.65 -29.68 5.09
C PRO A 483 -4.00 -30.34 4.78
N PHE A 484 -4.67 -29.92 3.71
CA PHE A 484 -5.90 -30.51 3.21
C PHE A 484 -5.67 -31.05 1.80
N VAL A 485 -6.00 -32.32 1.57
CA VAL A 485 -5.80 -33.00 0.29
C VAL A 485 -7.08 -33.71 -0.12
N THR A 486 -7.57 -33.43 -1.32
CA THR A 486 -8.60 -34.26 -1.97
C THR A 486 -7.91 -35.25 -2.89
N LEU A 487 -8.19 -36.55 -2.72
CA LEU A 487 -7.62 -37.58 -3.59
C LEU A 487 -8.24 -37.56 -4.99
N ASP A 488 -7.43 -37.90 -5.98
CA ASP A 488 -7.85 -38.01 -7.37
C ASP A 488 -8.97 -39.06 -7.52
N PRO A 489 -10.17 -38.66 -7.99
CA PRO A 489 -11.34 -39.55 -8.08
C PRO A 489 -11.17 -40.64 -9.14
N SER A 490 -10.20 -40.51 -10.05
CA SER A 490 -9.92 -41.48 -11.11
C SER A 490 -9.10 -42.68 -10.64
N LEU A 491 -8.47 -42.59 -9.46
CA LEU A 491 -7.70 -43.67 -8.89
C LEU A 491 -8.63 -44.79 -8.41
N GLN A 492 -8.32 -46.03 -8.81
CA GLN A 492 -9.09 -47.21 -8.39
C GLN A 492 -8.93 -47.53 -6.90
N ARG A 493 -7.90 -46.97 -6.25
CA ARG A 493 -7.59 -47.17 -4.84
C ARG A 493 -7.21 -45.82 -4.20
N PRO A 494 -7.67 -45.55 -2.96
CA PRO A 494 -7.31 -44.33 -2.25
C PRO A 494 -5.85 -44.44 -1.75
N VAL A 495 -4.94 -43.76 -2.45
CA VAL A 495 -3.52 -43.74 -2.15
C VAL A 495 -3.06 -42.30 -1.93
N LEU A 496 -2.37 -42.05 -0.82
CA LEU A 496 -1.68 -40.79 -0.56
C LEU A 496 -0.18 -40.99 -0.81
N SER A 497 0.40 -40.26 -1.76
CA SER A 497 1.83 -40.29 -2.01
C SER A 497 2.57 -39.28 -1.14
N VAL A 498 3.60 -39.75 -0.44
CA VAL A 498 4.61 -38.90 0.21
C VAL A 498 6.00 -39.31 -0.28
N PHE A 499 6.99 -38.45 -0.08
CA PHE A 499 8.34 -38.72 -0.52
C PHE A 499 9.30 -38.71 0.66
N ALA A 500 10.12 -39.74 0.77
CA ALA A 500 11.10 -39.86 1.84
C ALA A 500 12.51 -39.94 1.24
N ILE A 501 13.47 -39.39 1.98
CA ILE A 501 14.91 -39.56 1.72
C ILE A 501 15.59 -39.97 3.02
N ASN A 502 16.49 -40.95 2.95
CA ASN A 502 17.29 -41.44 4.08
C ASN A 502 16.49 -41.84 5.34
N TYR A 503 15.23 -42.27 5.18
CA TYR A 503 14.44 -42.91 6.23
C TYR A 503 14.28 -44.40 5.94
N SER A 504 14.47 -45.22 6.98
CA SER A 504 14.34 -46.68 6.89
C SER A 504 12.88 -47.17 6.96
N ARG A 505 12.00 -46.36 7.56
CA ARG A 505 10.59 -46.67 7.80
C ARG A 505 9.79 -45.41 8.10
N LEU A 506 8.48 -45.45 7.89
CA LEU A 506 7.54 -44.41 8.32
C LEU A 506 6.47 -45.00 9.24
N GLU A 507 6.09 -44.26 10.27
CA GLU A 507 4.99 -44.61 11.18
C GLU A 507 3.72 -43.88 10.73
N ILE A 508 2.65 -44.61 10.44
CA ILE A 508 1.44 -44.09 9.84
C ILE A 508 0.27 -44.35 10.77
N GLU A 509 -0.43 -43.28 11.14
CA GLU A 509 -1.69 -43.35 11.86
C GLU A 509 -2.79 -42.71 10.99
N ALA A 510 -3.96 -43.34 10.92
CA ALA A 510 -5.13 -42.72 10.30
C ALA A 510 -6.32 -42.75 11.24
N TYR A 511 -7.03 -41.63 11.29
CA TYR A 511 -8.22 -41.43 12.11
C TYR A 511 -9.40 -41.12 11.20
N ARG A 512 -10.49 -41.87 11.34
CA ARG A 512 -11.75 -41.58 10.68
C ARG A 512 -12.35 -40.31 11.30
N VAL A 513 -12.54 -39.29 10.48
CA VAL A 513 -13.06 -37.97 10.88
C VAL A 513 -14.30 -37.62 10.07
N THR A 514 -15.07 -36.67 10.60
CA THR A 514 -16.27 -36.12 9.97
C THR A 514 -16.11 -34.62 9.81
N PRO A 515 -16.92 -33.92 8.98
CA PRO A 515 -16.86 -32.47 8.87
C PRO A 515 -16.93 -31.71 10.21
N ALA A 516 -17.57 -32.29 11.23
CA ALA A 516 -17.64 -31.71 12.58
C ALA A 516 -16.29 -31.68 13.32
N ASP A 517 -15.33 -32.51 12.92
CA ASP A 517 -14.00 -32.60 13.53
C ASP A 517 -13.03 -31.54 12.98
N TRP A 518 -13.41 -30.78 11.96
CA TRP A 518 -12.53 -29.81 11.28
C TRP A 518 -11.89 -28.80 12.24
N GLN A 519 -12.70 -28.22 13.13
CA GLN A 519 -12.19 -27.25 14.09
C GLN A 519 -11.20 -27.88 15.08
N ALA A 520 -11.44 -29.13 15.51
CA ALA A 520 -10.52 -29.86 16.37
C ALA A 520 -9.22 -30.23 15.63
N TYR A 521 -9.30 -30.49 14.32
CA TYR A 521 -8.14 -30.71 13.47
C TYR A 521 -7.25 -29.48 13.36
N LEU A 522 -7.81 -28.29 13.07
CA LEU A 522 -7.03 -27.04 13.00
C LEU A 522 -6.31 -26.74 14.32
N ILE A 523 -6.97 -27.04 15.44
CA ILE A 523 -6.38 -26.94 16.78
C ILE A 523 -5.22 -27.92 16.94
N TYR A 524 -5.45 -29.20 16.63
CA TYR A 524 -4.46 -30.27 16.76
C TYR A 524 -3.22 -30.01 15.90
N GLN A 525 -3.42 -29.60 14.64
CA GLN A 525 -2.34 -29.34 13.70
C GLN A 525 -1.38 -28.24 14.21
N ASP A 526 -1.94 -27.12 14.67
CA ASP A 526 -1.17 -25.99 15.20
C ASP A 526 -0.44 -26.38 16.49
N GLU A 527 -1.15 -26.96 17.45
CA GLU A 527 -0.59 -27.35 18.75
C GLU A 527 0.42 -28.50 18.63
N TYR A 528 0.28 -29.39 17.64
CA TYR A 528 1.27 -30.43 17.34
C TYR A 528 2.65 -29.84 17.02
N ARG A 529 2.68 -28.70 16.34
CA ARG A 529 3.93 -28.02 15.96
C ARG A 529 4.58 -27.28 17.12
N TYR A 530 3.77 -26.63 17.97
CA TYR A 530 4.26 -25.65 18.94
C TYR A 530 4.27 -26.13 20.40
N GLU A 531 3.45 -27.12 20.76
CA GLU A 531 3.36 -27.60 22.14
C GLU A 531 4.23 -28.84 22.39
N ASP A 532 4.72 -28.96 23.63
CA ASP A 532 5.47 -30.14 24.09
C ASP A 532 4.58 -31.38 24.32
N ASN A 533 3.26 -31.19 24.47
CA ASN A 533 2.32 -32.29 24.67
C ASN A 533 1.00 -31.95 23.96
N PRO A 534 0.90 -32.24 22.65
CA PRO A 534 -0.24 -31.83 21.87
C PRO A 534 -1.49 -32.61 22.30
N PRO A 535 -2.69 -32.08 22.02
CA PRO A 535 -3.93 -32.78 22.29
C PRO A 535 -4.01 -34.11 21.53
N SER A 536 -4.94 -34.98 21.92
CA SER A 536 -5.19 -36.20 21.15
C SER A 536 -5.74 -35.86 19.76
N PRO A 537 -5.35 -36.61 18.71
CA PRO A 537 -5.93 -36.42 17.38
C PRO A 537 -7.46 -36.57 17.43
N PRO A 538 -8.22 -35.75 16.67
CA PRO A 538 -9.67 -35.92 16.55
C PRO A 538 -10.04 -37.19 15.77
N GLY A 539 -11.29 -37.64 15.92
CA GLY A 539 -11.81 -38.82 15.24
C GLY A 539 -11.49 -40.17 15.92
N GLU A 540 -11.82 -41.25 15.22
CA GLU A 540 -11.57 -42.63 15.67
C GLU A 540 -10.35 -43.21 14.95
N ARG A 541 -9.37 -43.73 15.69
CA ARG A 541 -8.20 -44.36 15.06
C ARG A 541 -8.57 -45.67 14.37
N VAL A 542 -8.40 -45.70 13.05
CA VAL A 542 -8.71 -46.85 12.19
C VAL A 542 -7.47 -47.53 11.60
N LEU A 543 -6.34 -46.82 11.52
CA LEU A 543 -5.06 -47.37 11.08
C LEU A 543 -3.95 -46.99 12.05
N ASN A 544 -3.07 -47.96 12.32
CA ASN A 544 -1.79 -47.74 12.98
C ASN A 544 -0.81 -48.79 12.45
N THR A 545 0.10 -48.38 11.57
CA THR A 545 1.02 -49.27 10.89
C THR A 545 2.40 -48.65 10.76
N THR A 546 3.38 -49.47 10.40
CA THR A 546 4.72 -49.04 10.03
C THR A 546 4.99 -49.54 8.62
N VAL A 547 5.45 -48.65 7.76
CA VAL A 547 5.86 -48.97 6.39
C VAL A 547 7.37 -48.96 6.35
N ASP A 548 7.98 -50.13 6.14
CA ASP A 548 9.42 -50.24 5.92
C ASP A 548 9.75 -49.76 4.49
N LEU A 549 10.81 -48.95 4.36
CA LEU A 549 11.23 -48.36 3.10
C LEU A 549 12.48 -49.09 2.58
N ASP A 550 12.36 -49.73 1.42
CA ASP A 550 13.51 -50.24 0.66
C ASP A 550 14.00 -49.16 -0.33
N ALA A 551 14.34 -47.99 0.21
CA ALA A 551 14.82 -46.84 -0.54
C ALA A 551 16.35 -46.87 -0.63
N ALA A 552 16.89 -46.49 -1.79
CA ALA A 552 18.32 -46.26 -1.92
C ALA A 552 18.74 -45.01 -1.14
N ASP A 553 19.93 -45.05 -0.52
CA ASP A 553 20.51 -43.89 0.16
C ASP A 553 20.60 -42.69 -0.79
N ASP A 554 20.25 -41.51 -0.28
CA ASP A 554 20.27 -40.21 -0.95
C ASP A 554 19.37 -40.10 -2.20
N VAL A 555 18.36 -40.96 -2.32
CA VAL A 555 17.37 -40.94 -3.40
C VAL A 555 15.98 -40.59 -2.84
N LEU A 556 15.37 -39.55 -3.42
CA LEU A 556 13.98 -39.22 -3.14
C LEU A 556 13.08 -40.35 -3.63
N THR A 557 12.44 -41.05 -2.69
CA THR A 557 11.65 -42.25 -2.97
C THR A 557 10.19 -41.97 -2.67
N GLU A 558 9.32 -42.22 -3.66
CA GLU A 558 7.87 -42.17 -3.47
C GLU A 558 7.41 -43.32 -2.58
N VAL A 559 6.60 -43.00 -1.57
CA VAL A 559 6.00 -43.95 -0.64
C VAL A 559 4.48 -43.86 -0.79
N PRO A 560 3.85 -44.81 -1.49
CA PRO A 560 2.40 -44.86 -1.61
C PRO A 560 1.79 -45.38 -0.30
N ILE A 561 0.94 -44.58 0.33
CA ILE A 561 0.20 -44.94 1.54
C ILE A 561 -1.19 -45.42 1.12
N GLU A 562 -1.41 -46.73 1.17
CA GLU A 562 -2.72 -47.34 0.89
C GLU A 562 -3.68 -47.12 2.06
N LEU A 563 -4.87 -46.55 1.78
CA LEU A 563 -5.84 -46.14 2.80
C LEU A 563 -7.20 -46.82 2.66
N GLU A 564 -7.30 -47.84 1.80
CA GLU A 564 -8.55 -48.56 1.52
C GLU A 564 -9.15 -49.17 2.80
N ASP A 565 -8.32 -49.85 3.60
CA ASP A 565 -8.73 -50.47 4.87
C ASP A 565 -9.06 -49.43 5.96
N ALA A 566 -8.68 -48.17 5.78
CA ALA A 566 -8.99 -47.09 6.70
C ALA A 566 -10.35 -46.45 6.41
N LEU A 567 -10.97 -46.68 5.24
CA LEU A 567 -12.28 -46.12 4.88
C LEU A 567 -13.43 -47.10 5.18
N ASP A 568 -14.59 -46.56 5.58
CA ASP A 568 -15.84 -47.32 5.67
C ASP A 568 -16.63 -47.13 4.36
N GLY A 569 -16.11 -47.65 3.25
CA GLY A 569 -16.71 -47.51 1.91
C GLY A 569 -15.73 -47.04 0.85
N THR A 570 -16.24 -46.33 -0.17
CA THR A 570 -15.43 -45.80 -1.29
C THR A 570 -15.14 -44.30 -1.17
N THR A 571 -15.80 -43.62 -0.24
CA THR A 571 -15.70 -42.18 0.03
C THR A 571 -15.57 -41.95 1.54
N GLY A 572 -15.12 -40.77 1.94
CA GLY A 572 -15.02 -40.37 3.34
C GLY A 572 -13.83 -39.46 3.63
N HIS A 573 -13.61 -39.18 4.92
CA HIS A 573 -12.52 -38.32 5.38
C HIS A 573 -11.62 -39.04 6.39
N LEU A 574 -10.33 -38.76 6.30
CA LEU A 574 -9.31 -39.28 7.21
C LEU A 574 -8.41 -38.14 7.68
N LEU A 575 -8.05 -38.14 8.95
CA LEU A 575 -6.86 -37.44 9.43
C LEU A 575 -5.69 -38.44 9.39
N VAL A 576 -4.71 -38.17 8.53
CA VAL A 576 -3.52 -39.01 8.34
C VAL A 576 -2.32 -38.32 8.97
N ILE A 577 -1.65 -39.04 9.87
CA ILE A 577 -0.43 -38.58 10.54
C ILE A 577 0.71 -39.48 10.12
N ILE A 578 1.73 -38.90 9.48
CA ILE A 578 2.88 -39.60 8.91
C ILE A 578 4.12 -39.11 9.64
N LYS A 579 4.70 -39.99 10.46
CA LYS A 579 5.84 -39.66 11.30
C LYS A 579 7.10 -40.34 10.78
N PRO A 580 8.23 -39.62 10.74
CA PRO A 580 9.53 -40.26 10.69
C PRO A 580 9.80 -41.05 11.99
N PRO A 581 10.73 -42.01 11.99
CA PRO A 581 10.98 -42.85 13.15
C PRO A 581 11.68 -42.04 14.26
N ALA A 582 11.04 -41.94 15.43
CA ALA A 582 11.48 -41.09 16.55
C ALA A 582 12.92 -41.32 17.05
N ARG A 583 13.56 -42.46 16.71
CA ARG A 583 14.96 -42.75 17.08
C ARG A 583 16.00 -42.16 16.13
N GLU A 584 15.60 -41.75 14.94
CA GLU A 584 16.49 -41.22 13.89
C GLU A 584 16.49 -39.68 13.86
N ILE A 585 15.75 -39.04 14.77
CA ILE A 585 15.63 -37.58 14.87
C ILE A 585 16.20 -37.08 16.20
N PRO A 586 17.07 -36.07 16.18
CA PRO A 586 17.81 -35.63 17.37
C PRO A 586 16.96 -34.90 18.41
N ASP A 587 15.85 -34.27 18.00
CA ASP A 587 15.02 -33.43 18.85
C ASP A 587 13.57 -33.33 18.35
N ARG A 588 12.67 -32.89 19.25
CA ARG A 588 11.23 -32.76 18.99
C ARG A 588 10.90 -31.76 17.88
N TYR A 589 11.64 -30.66 17.77
CA TYR A 589 11.35 -29.65 16.78
C TYR A 589 11.65 -30.19 15.37
N SER A 590 12.75 -30.91 15.22
CA SER A 590 13.05 -31.66 14.00
C SER A 590 11.96 -32.70 13.70
N GLU A 591 11.45 -33.42 14.69
CA GLU A 591 10.35 -34.39 14.52
C GLU A 591 9.06 -33.71 14.05
N SER A 592 8.62 -32.65 14.75
CA SER A 592 7.37 -31.96 14.43
C SER A 592 7.44 -31.23 13.10
N SER A 593 8.61 -30.74 12.68
CA SER A 593 8.81 -30.10 11.37
C SER A 593 8.70 -31.07 10.19
N GLN A 594 9.01 -32.35 10.42
CA GLN A 594 9.00 -33.37 9.38
C GLN A 594 7.72 -34.21 9.36
N THR A 595 7.06 -34.39 10.51
CA THR A 595 5.76 -35.06 10.57
C THR A 595 4.72 -34.35 9.72
N LYS A 596 3.95 -35.13 8.95
CA LYS A 596 2.83 -34.62 8.15
C LYS A 596 1.53 -34.92 8.87
N VAL A 597 0.70 -33.90 9.03
CA VAL A 597 -0.63 -33.97 9.66
C VAL A 597 -1.65 -33.47 8.64
N VAL A 598 -2.29 -34.39 7.95
CA VAL A 598 -3.04 -34.11 6.72
C VAL A 598 -4.50 -34.52 6.88
N TRP A 599 -5.43 -33.61 6.60
CA TRP A 599 -6.82 -33.95 6.37
C TRP A 599 -6.99 -34.42 4.94
N LEU A 600 -7.41 -35.68 4.78
CA LEU A 600 -7.63 -36.32 3.51
C LEU A 600 -9.13 -36.45 3.22
N GLN A 601 -9.53 -36.05 2.03
CA GLN A 601 -10.89 -36.17 1.51
C GLN A 601 -10.92 -37.12 0.31
N VAL A 602 -11.80 -38.12 0.37
CA VAL A 602 -12.06 -39.07 -0.71
C VAL A 602 -13.51 -38.89 -1.12
N THR A 603 -13.74 -38.27 -2.28
CA THR A 603 -15.06 -37.89 -2.76
C THR A 603 -15.12 -37.90 -4.28
N GLN A 604 -16.31 -38.02 -4.84
CA GLN A 604 -16.60 -37.80 -6.26
C GLN A 604 -17.22 -36.41 -6.51
N ILE A 605 -17.43 -35.60 -5.46
CA ILE A 605 -18.00 -34.26 -5.55
C ILE A 605 -16.86 -33.23 -5.66
N GLY A 606 -16.81 -32.52 -6.79
CA GLY A 606 -16.13 -31.23 -6.91
C GLY A 606 -17.02 -30.15 -6.31
N LEU A 607 -16.44 -29.30 -5.47
CA LEU A 607 -17.19 -28.28 -4.73
C LEU A 607 -16.44 -26.96 -4.77
N ASP A 608 -17.08 -25.96 -5.36
CA ASP A 608 -16.61 -24.59 -5.43
C ASP A 608 -17.63 -23.65 -4.78
N ALA A 609 -17.18 -22.51 -4.25
CA ALA A 609 -18.06 -21.50 -3.70
C ALA A 609 -17.53 -20.10 -3.96
N VAL A 610 -18.46 -19.17 -4.19
CA VAL A 610 -18.20 -17.73 -4.25
C VAL A 610 -19.22 -17.05 -3.35
N ALA A 611 -18.75 -16.11 -2.54
CA ALA A 611 -19.60 -15.28 -1.71
C ALA A 611 -19.40 -13.80 -2.08
N ASP A 612 -20.51 -13.09 -2.22
CA ASP A 612 -20.56 -11.64 -2.31
C ASP A 612 -21.36 -11.08 -1.10
N ASP A 613 -21.77 -9.82 -1.19
CA ASP A 613 -22.52 -9.14 -0.14
C ASP A 613 -24.01 -9.47 -0.07
N GLU A 614 -24.54 -10.14 -1.10
CA GLU A 614 -25.94 -10.54 -1.18
C GLU A 614 -26.14 -12.04 -0.96
N ARG A 615 -25.21 -12.87 -1.45
CA ARG A 615 -25.38 -14.32 -1.52
C ARG A 615 -24.06 -15.09 -1.53
N LEU A 616 -24.16 -16.34 -1.11
CA LEU A 616 -23.14 -17.35 -1.35
C LEU A 616 -23.69 -18.35 -2.38
N VAL A 617 -23.00 -18.49 -3.50
CA VAL A 617 -23.32 -19.46 -4.54
C VAL A 617 -22.29 -20.58 -4.47
N ALA A 618 -22.77 -21.79 -4.28
CA ALA A 618 -21.97 -22.99 -4.33
C ALA A 618 -22.28 -23.78 -5.60
N TRP A 619 -21.24 -24.36 -6.19
CA TRP A 619 -21.34 -25.17 -7.39
C TRP A 619 -20.81 -26.57 -7.09
N ALA A 620 -21.67 -27.59 -7.26
CA ALA A 620 -21.29 -28.98 -7.12
C ALA A 620 -21.20 -29.65 -8.50
N THR A 621 -20.06 -30.27 -8.77
CA THR A 621 -19.78 -30.99 -10.01
C THR A 621 -19.26 -32.39 -9.72
N ASP A 622 -19.27 -33.25 -10.72
CA ASP A 622 -18.58 -34.54 -10.67
C ASP A 622 -17.08 -34.26 -10.79
N LEU A 623 -16.30 -34.66 -9.79
CA LEU A 623 -14.88 -34.29 -9.68
C LEU A 623 -14.04 -34.86 -10.83
N ALA A 624 -14.45 -36.00 -11.40
CA ALA A 624 -13.72 -36.65 -12.49
C ALA A 624 -14.02 -36.03 -13.86
N THR A 625 -15.26 -35.56 -14.08
CA THR A 625 -15.74 -35.12 -15.40
C THR A 625 -16.02 -33.63 -15.51
N GLY A 626 -16.16 -32.93 -14.39
CA GLY A 626 -16.61 -31.54 -14.31
C GLY A 626 -18.10 -31.34 -14.65
N ALA A 627 -18.87 -32.42 -14.81
CA ALA A 627 -20.30 -32.33 -15.11
C ALA A 627 -21.09 -31.83 -13.89
N PRO A 628 -22.13 -31.00 -14.06
CA PRO A 628 -22.92 -30.51 -12.93
C PRO A 628 -23.65 -31.63 -12.18
N LEU A 629 -23.61 -31.61 -10.85
CA LEU A 629 -24.32 -32.57 -10.00
C LEU A 629 -25.59 -31.97 -9.43
N SER A 630 -26.73 -32.52 -9.82
CA SER A 630 -28.04 -32.16 -9.27
C SER A 630 -28.37 -32.95 -8.02
N GLY A 631 -29.07 -32.31 -7.07
CA GLY A 631 -29.55 -32.99 -5.87
C GLY A 631 -28.49 -33.19 -4.80
N VAL A 632 -27.37 -32.45 -4.85
CA VAL A 632 -26.36 -32.42 -3.79
C VAL A 632 -26.89 -31.56 -2.65
N GLN A 633 -26.93 -32.09 -1.43
CA GLN A 633 -27.31 -31.35 -0.23
C GLN A 633 -26.11 -30.52 0.24
N LEU A 634 -26.28 -29.21 0.31
CA LEU A 634 -25.28 -28.28 0.80
C LEU A 634 -25.65 -27.78 2.20
N ALA A 635 -24.68 -27.66 3.08
CA ALA A 635 -24.86 -27.16 4.44
C ALA A 635 -23.68 -26.27 4.86
N LEU A 636 -23.99 -25.13 5.47
CA LEU A 636 -23.02 -24.19 6.01
C LEU A 636 -23.62 -23.50 7.25
N GLY A 637 -23.09 -23.84 8.43
CA GLY A 637 -23.68 -23.42 9.70
C GLY A 637 -25.14 -23.91 9.82
N ASN A 638 -26.08 -22.97 9.93
CA ASN A 638 -27.52 -23.28 9.96
C ASN A 638 -28.20 -23.17 8.59
N SER A 639 -27.48 -22.78 7.55
CA SER A 639 -28.00 -22.65 6.19
C SER A 639 -27.86 -23.96 5.43
N SER A 640 -28.85 -24.28 4.60
CA SER A 640 -28.80 -25.47 3.75
C SER A 640 -29.53 -25.22 2.44
N ALA A 641 -29.04 -25.86 1.37
CA ALA A 641 -29.59 -25.75 0.04
C ALA A 641 -29.44 -27.10 -0.70
N THR A 642 -30.06 -27.22 -1.87
CA THR A 642 -29.88 -28.39 -2.74
C THR A 642 -29.61 -27.93 -4.15
N THR A 643 -28.59 -28.50 -4.77
CA THR A 643 -28.16 -28.08 -6.11
C THR A 643 -29.22 -28.39 -7.17
N ALA A 644 -29.43 -27.43 -8.07
CA ALA A 644 -30.31 -27.57 -9.22
C ALA A 644 -29.67 -28.42 -10.33
N ALA A 645 -30.31 -28.49 -11.50
CA ALA A 645 -29.84 -29.34 -12.62
C ALA A 645 -28.50 -28.88 -13.22
N ASP A 646 -28.13 -27.62 -13.01
CA ASP A 646 -26.85 -27.00 -13.38
C ASP A 646 -25.77 -27.11 -12.29
N GLY A 647 -26.07 -27.81 -11.19
CA GLY A 647 -25.15 -28.02 -10.07
C GLY A 647 -25.07 -26.85 -9.09
N LEU A 648 -25.80 -25.76 -9.32
CA LEU A 648 -25.72 -24.57 -8.48
C LEU A 648 -26.76 -24.60 -7.36
N ALA A 649 -26.38 -24.05 -6.20
CA ALA A 649 -27.34 -23.66 -5.17
C ALA A 649 -26.87 -22.40 -4.42
N GLU A 650 -27.84 -21.59 -3.98
CA GLU A 650 -27.59 -20.41 -3.18
C GLU A 650 -27.81 -20.72 -1.69
N LEU A 651 -26.92 -20.21 -0.84
CA LEU A 651 -26.97 -20.30 0.61
C LEU A 651 -26.99 -18.90 1.20
N ASP A 652 -27.96 -18.62 2.07
CA ASP A 652 -27.96 -17.43 2.93
C ASP A 652 -27.27 -17.80 4.25
N ALA A 653 -25.93 -17.84 4.23
CA ALA A 653 -25.11 -18.18 5.38
C ALA A 653 -24.37 -16.94 5.88
N ARG A 654 -24.76 -16.42 7.04
CA ARG A 654 -24.20 -15.18 7.63
C ARG A 654 -23.19 -15.41 8.74
N GLN A 655 -22.91 -16.67 9.04
CA GLN A 655 -21.85 -17.12 9.93
C GLN A 655 -21.29 -18.41 9.35
N GLY A 656 -19.97 -18.44 9.14
CA GLY A 656 -19.32 -19.51 8.41
C GLY A 656 -18.53 -20.46 9.28
N GLY A 657 -18.59 -21.73 8.90
CA GLY A 657 -17.63 -22.76 9.27
C GLY A 657 -17.07 -23.35 7.99
N VAL A 658 -17.19 -24.67 7.83
CA VAL A 658 -16.85 -25.36 6.59
C VAL A 658 -18.12 -25.60 5.77
N LEU A 659 -18.04 -25.38 4.44
CA LEU A 659 -19.13 -25.73 3.54
C LEU A 659 -19.11 -27.25 3.32
N VAL A 660 -20.24 -27.92 3.57
CA VAL A 660 -20.38 -29.37 3.44
C VAL A 660 -21.33 -29.69 2.30
N ALA A 661 -20.91 -30.57 1.39
CA ALA A 661 -21.73 -31.15 0.34
C ALA A 661 -21.97 -32.63 0.62
N THR A 662 -23.18 -33.12 0.40
CA THR A 662 -23.55 -34.52 0.62
C THR A 662 -24.40 -35.03 -0.53
N LEU A 663 -24.03 -36.18 -1.08
CA LEU A 663 -24.80 -36.90 -2.09
C LEU A 663 -24.81 -38.40 -1.76
N GLY A 664 -25.88 -38.88 -1.13
CA GLY A 664 -25.94 -40.25 -0.64
C GLY A 664 -24.96 -40.47 0.52
N GLU A 665 -23.98 -41.36 0.34
CA GLU A 665 -22.90 -41.63 1.31
C GLU A 665 -21.64 -40.78 1.07
N ASP A 666 -21.59 -40.06 -0.06
CA ASP A 666 -20.45 -39.20 -0.40
C ASP A 666 -20.57 -37.85 0.28
N VAL A 667 -19.48 -37.42 0.92
CA VAL A 667 -19.38 -36.16 1.64
C VAL A 667 -18.10 -35.45 1.19
N ALA A 668 -18.26 -34.20 0.76
CA ALA A 668 -17.16 -33.30 0.47
C ALA A 668 -17.25 -32.08 1.38
N ILE A 669 -16.11 -31.51 1.71
CA ILE A 669 -15.99 -30.25 2.41
C ILE A 669 -15.13 -29.27 1.64
N LEU A 670 -15.50 -27.99 1.74
CA LEU A 670 -14.74 -26.86 1.24
C LEU A 670 -14.51 -25.90 2.42
N PRO A 671 -13.36 -25.97 3.10
CA PRO A 671 -12.99 -24.97 4.11
C PRO A 671 -12.58 -23.66 3.41
N HIS A 672 -12.82 -22.52 4.06
CA HIS A 672 -12.34 -21.22 3.55
C HIS A 672 -10.83 -21.07 3.75
N SER A 673 -10.31 -21.60 4.86
CA SER A 673 -8.90 -21.59 5.19
C SER A 673 -8.47 -22.91 5.83
N TYR A 674 -7.20 -23.24 5.65
CA TYR A 674 -6.57 -24.42 6.25
C TYR A 674 -5.76 -24.11 7.51
N TYR A 675 -5.75 -22.84 7.94
CA TYR A 675 -4.92 -22.38 9.04
C TYR A 675 -5.76 -21.86 10.19
N ARG A 676 -5.34 -22.16 11.42
CA ARG A 676 -6.07 -21.79 12.64
C ARG A 676 -6.18 -20.27 12.86
N TRP A 677 -5.16 -19.51 12.49
CA TRP A 677 -5.10 -18.06 12.70
C TRP A 677 -5.89 -17.26 11.66
N ASP A 678 -6.44 -17.94 10.66
CA ASP A 678 -7.29 -17.32 9.66
C ASP A 678 -8.76 -17.45 10.09
N GLU A 679 -9.30 -16.34 10.59
CA GLU A 679 -10.69 -16.26 11.07
C GLU A 679 -11.69 -16.08 9.91
N ALA A 680 -11.22 -16.01 8.66
CA ALA A 680 -12.10 -15.90 7.52
C ALA A 680 -12.87 -17.20 7.27
N SER A 681 -14.14 -17.07 6.90
CA SER A 681 -15.07 -18.18 6.80
C SER A 681 -16.00 -17.98 5.61
N TRP A 682 -16.56 -19.07 5.09
CA TRP A 682 -17.59 -18.95 4.08
C TRP A 682 -18.82 -18.26 4.68
N ALA A 683 -19.07 -17.03 4.27
CA ALA A 683 -20.24 -16.28 4.69
C ALA A 683 -20.58 -15.22 3.64
N VAL A 684 -21.85 -14.86 3.58
CA VAL A 684 -22.31 -13.61 2.98
C VAL A 684 -21.86 -12.50 3.91
N TYR A 685 -20.93 -11.68 3.44
CA TYR A 685 -20.43 -10.56 4.20
C TYR A 685 -21.25 -9.33 3.81
N GLU A 686 -22.06 -8.80 4.72
CA GLU A 686 -22.74 -7.54 4.44
C GLU A 686 -21.68 -6.49 4.08
N ALA A 687 -21.70 -6.04 2.82
CA ALA A 687 -20.94 -4.88 2.42
C ALA A 687 -21.53 -3.70 3.18
N GLN A 688 -20.76 -3.22 4.14
CA GLN A 688 -21.12 -2.05 4.91
C GLN A 688 -20.66 -0.84 4.13
N ASP A 689 -21.61 0.02 3.82
CA ASP A 689 -21.29 1.32 3.28
C ASP A 689 -20.30 2.03 4.19
N GLU A 690 -19.25 2.56 3.58
CA GLU A 690 -18.12 3.07 4.31
C GLU A 690 -18.22 4.58 4.43
N LEU A 691 -18.25 5.07 5.66
CA LEU A 691 -18.12 6.50 5.90
C LEU A 691 -16.69 6.93 5.61
N ARG A 692 -16.51 7.76 4.59
CA ARG A 692 -15.25 8.45 4.31
C ARG A 692 -15.36 9.89 4.72
N TRP A 693 -14.30 10.43 5.30
CA TRP A 693 -14.23 11.84 5.64
C TRP A 693 -12.92 12.45 5.18
N TYR A 694 -13.00 13.73 4.86
CA TYR A 694 -11.86 14.57 4.59
C TYR A 694 -11.91 15.73 5.56
N VAL A 695 -10.84 15.93 6.33
CA VAL A 695 -10.73 17.00 7.32
C VAL A 695 -9.50 17.83 7.00
N THR A 696 -9.68 19.13 7.02
CA THR A 696 -8.60 20.09 6.87
C THR A 696 -8.75 21.16 7.94
N ASP A 697 -7.62 21.64 8.42
CA ASP A 697 -7.56 22.88 9.17
C ASP A 697 -7.34 24.05 8.19
N ASP A 698 -7.42 25.27 8.71
CA ASP A 698 -7.17 26.49 7.94
C ASP A 698 -5.68 26.73 7.65
N ARG A 699 -4.75 26.24 8.49
CA ARG A 699 -3.32 26.62 8.39
C ARG A 699 -2.28 25.60 8.87
N ARG A 700 -2.66 24.37 9.23
CA ARG A 700 -1.84 23.21 9.63
C ARG A 700 -0.92 23.34 10.84
N LEU A 701 -0.60 24.56 11.24
CA LEU A 701 0.31 24.88 12.34
C LEU A 701 -0.35 25.88 13.28
N TYR A 702 -0.44 25.49 14.56
CA TYR A 702 -0.97 26.33 15.62
C TYR A 702 0.05 26.48 16.74
N GLN A 703 0.00 27.63 17.38
CA GLN A 703 0.82 27.96 18.51
C GLN A 703 0.09 27.63 19.81
N PRO A 704 0.80 27.36 20.92
CA PRO A 704 0.16 27.13 22.21
C PRO A 704 -0.73 28.31 22.63
N GLY A 705 -1.99 28.01 22.98
CA GLY A 705 -2.99 29.00 23.35
C GLY A 705 -3.83 29.54 22.19
N GLU A 706 -3.50 29.21 20.93
CA GLU A 706 -4.36 29.54 19.79
C GLU A 706 -5.57 28.61 19.70
N THR A 707 -6.63 29.14 19.08
CA THR A 707 -7.81 28.36 18.72
C THR A 707 -7.57 27.65 17.40
N ILE A 708 -7.86 26.35 17.36
CA ILE A 708 -7.77 25.53 16.16
C ILE A 708 -9.09 25.65 15.39
N HIS A 709 -9.00 25.86 14.08
CA HIS A 709 -10.16 25.94 13.19
C HIS A 709 -10.07 24.81 12.17
N ALA A 710 -10.92 23.79 12.32
CA ALA A 710 -10.95 22.65 11.42
C ALA A 710 -12.33 22.46 10.80
N LYS A 711 -12.35 22.17 9.51
CA LYS A 711 -13.57 21.85 8.75
C LYS A 711 -13.41 20.48 8.11
N GLY A 712 -14.51 19.78 7.96
CA GLY A 712 -14.49 18.49 7.27
C GLY A 712 -15.75 18.21 6.50
N TRP A 713 -15.66 17.24 5.61
CA TRP A 713 -16.78 16.71 4.84
C TRP A 713 -16.80 15.20 4.95
N LEU A 714 -18.00 14.65 5.07
CA LEU A 714 -18.24 13.22 5.07
C LEU A 714 -19.00 12.80 3.81
N ARG A 715 -18.67 11.61 3.33
CA ARG A 715 -19.34 10.90 2.24
C ARG A 715 -19.57 9.46 2.66
N LEU A 716 -20.67 8.90 2.21
CA LEU A 716 -20.93 7.48 2.33
C LEU A 716 -20.51 6.83 1.02
N ILE A 717 -19.61 5.85 1.08
CA ILE A 717 -19.20 5.05 -0.08
C ILE A 717 -20.04 3.79 -0.06
N GLY A 718 -20.94 3.67 -1.03
CA GLY A 718 -21.72 2.45 -1.22
C GLY A 718 -20.80 1.29 -1.59
N GLN A 719 -20.65 0.31 -0.70
CA GLN A 719 -19.79 -0.86 -0.94
C GLN A 719 -20.57 -2.04 -1.58
N GLN A 720 -21.89 -1.91 -1.65
CA GLN A 720 -22.79 -2.92 -2.21
C GLN A 720 -22.78 -2.92 -3.74
N LEU A 721 -23.33 -3.97 -4.34
CA LEU A 721 -23.49 -4.05 -5.80
C LEU A 721 -24.27 -2.85 -6.35
N GLY A 722 -23.61 -2.04 -7.18
CA GLY A 722 -24.18 -0.79 -7.72
C GLY A 722 -24.07 0.42 -6.79
N GLY A 723 -23.30 0.34 -5.71
CA GLY A 723 -23.00 1.43 -4.80
C GLY A 723 -22.27 2.61 -5.46
N ASP A 724 -22.50 3.81 -4.91
CA ASP A 724 -21.94 5.08 -5.40
C ASP A 724 -21.51 5.97 -4.21
N VAL A 725 -20.90 7.11 -4.50
CA VAL A 725 -20.51 8.11 -3.51
C VAL A 725 -21.70 9.00 -3.17
N GLY A 726 -22.24 8.84 -1.96
CA GLY A 726 -23.42 9.53 -1.48
C GLY A 726 -23.17 10.55 -0.35
N LEU A 727 -24.21 11.34 -0.06
CA LEU A 727 -24.30 12.11 1.18
C LEU A 727 -24.68 11.18 2.34
N VAL A 728 -24.33 11.59 3.56
CA VAL A 728 -24.65 10.84 4.77
C VAL A 728 -26.04 11.25 5.26
N ASP A 729 -27.02 10.36 5.12
CA ASP A 729 -28.39 10.63 5.55
C ASP A 729 -28.51 10.69 7.08
N GLY A 730 -29.29 11.65 7.58
CA GLY A 730 -29.56 11.80 9.01
C GLY A 730 -28.37 12.26 9.86
N LEU A 731 -27.27 12.72 9.23
CA LEU A 731 -26.10 13.24 9.94
C LEU A 731 -26.46 14.50 10.74
N GLN A 732 -26.44 14.41 12.07
CA GLN A 732 -26.72 15.55 12.96
C GLN A 732 -25.44 16.29 13.39
N GLY A 733 -24.32 15.57 13.43
CA GLY A 733 -23.04 16.08 13.90
C GLY A 733 -21.98 15.00 13.99
N VAL A 734 -20.77 15.43 14.27
CA VAL A 734 -19.59 14.56 14.48
C VAL A 734 -19.09 14.69 15.90
N ASN A 735 -18.56 13.60 16.44
CA ASN A 735 -17.77 13.64 17.68
C ASN A 735 -16.29 13.75 17.29
N PHE A 736 -15.52 14.51 18.06
CA PHE A 736 -14.08 14.65 17.83
C PHE A 736 -13.30 14.52 19.14
N GLU A 737 -12.05 14.08 19.01
CA GLU A 737 -11.08 13.98 20.09
C GLU A 737 -9.76 14.59 19.60
N VAL A 738 -9.08 15.32 20.47
CA VAL A 738 -7.81 15.98 20.19
C VAL A 738 -6.75 15.39 21.10
N TYR A 739 -5.65 14.93 20.52
CA TYR A 739 -4.55 14.29 21.21
C TYR A 739 -3.27 15.13 21.11
N ASP A 740 -2.40 15.05 22.11
CA ASP A 740 -1.05 15.61 22.03
C ASP A 740 -0.07 14.66 21.28
N PRO A 741 1.16 15.09 20.96
CA PRO A 741 2.13 14.26 20.24
C PRO A 741 2.61 13.01 21.01
N GLN A 742 2.29 12.89 22.31
CA GLN A 742 2.57 11.70 23.12
C GLN A 742 1.35 10.77 23.22
N GLY A 743 0.23 11.12 22.59
CA GLY A 743 -1.01 10.35 22.59
C GLY A 743 -1.92 10.61 23.80
N ASN A 744 -1.71 11.68 24.57
CA ASN A 744 -2.63 12.04 25.66
C ASN A 744 -3.84 12.81 25.11
N LEU A 745 -5.04 12.45 25.55
CA LEU A 745 -6.27 13.17 25.21
C LEU A 745 -6.25 14.58 25.83
N LEU A 746 -6.29 15.62 25.00
CA LEU A 746 -6.35 17.02 25.38
C LEU A 746 -7.79 17.50 25.58
N THR A 747 -8.67 17.19 24.63
CA THR A 747 -10.10 17.53 24.70
C THR A 747 -10.93 16.61 23.80
N SER A 748 -12.23 16.58 24.02
CA SER A 748 -13.20 15.93 23.15
C SER A 748 -14.50 16.74 23.10
N GLY A 749 -15.26 16.61 22.01
CA GLY A 749 -16.46 17.41 21.81
C GLY A 749 -17.33 16.91 20.67
N THR A 750 -18.38 17.68 20.37
CA THR A 750 -19.33 17.40 19.29
C THR A 750 -19.53 18.65 18.44
N ALA A 751 -19.63 18.49 17.13
CA ALA A 751 -19.91 19.60 16.20
C ALA A 751 -21.08 19.28 15.27
N PRO A 752 -22.00 20.24 15.03
CA PRO A 752 -23.13 20.04 14.15
C PRO A 752 -22.65 19.84 12.71
N ALA A 753 -23.35 18.98 11.98
CA ALA A 753 -23.11 18.74 10.58
C ALA A 753 -24.20 19.39 9.73
N SER A 754 -23.80 19.89 8.57
CA SER A 754 -24.68 20.42 7.54
C SER A 754 -25.32 19.29 6.74
N SER A 755 -26.44 19.61 6.07
CA SER A 755 -27.14 18.70 5.16
C SER A 755 -26.31 18.24 3.95
N LEU A 756 -25.15 18.86 3.68
CA LEU A 756 -24.20 18.46 2.64
C LEU A 756 -23.03 17.63 3.18
N GLY A 757 -23.14 17.16 4.43
CA GLY A 757 -22.14 16.35 5.10
C GLY A 757 -20.93 17.13 5.60
N GLY A 758 -20.96 18.47 5.59
CA GLY A 758 -19.87 19.31 6.08
C GLY A 758 -20.01 19.63 7.57
N PHE A 759 -18.94 19.67 8.35
CA PHE A 759 -18.93 20.09 9.75
C PHE A 759 -17.82 21.11 10.02
N ASP A 760 -17.96 21.82 11.14
CA ASP A 760 -17.09 22.91 11.52
C ASP A 760 -16.74 22.84 13.01
N LEU A 761 -15.44 22.81 13.32
CA LEU A 761 -14.87 22.77 14.66
C LEU A 761 -14.28 24.13 15.07
N SER A 762 -14.55 25.21 14.31
CA SER A 762 -13.99 26.54 14.54
C SER A 762 -14.66 27.38 15.62
#